data_AF-A0A0Q8PAL0-F1
#
_entry.id   AF-A0A0Q8PAL0-F1
#
_cell.length_a   1.000
_cell.length_b   1.000
_cell.length_c   1.000
_cell.angle_alpha   90.00
_cell.angle_beta   90.00
_cell.angle_gamma   90.00
#
_symmetry.space_group_name_H-M   'P 1'
#
loop_
_entity.id
_entity.type
_entity.pdbx_description
1 polymer ?
#
loop_
_entity_poly.entity_id
_entity_poly.type
_entity_poly.pdbx_seq_one_letter_code
_entity_poly.pdbx_strand_id
1 'polypeptide(L)'
;MGQFEIRAFSMFDLFNASGETKLSPSELADVRAYMDDYKALGHNAVSLGWGVPIDPATGARVASFSMDGVHEASFDEIRQLANYAKSIGLQVILKPFAQTSISTGTNGTLPDNINSVSTKDFANFSVSTFLKDWAVYIGQVSSLAKELGAVEIVIGTENHGIDTVDHRGLWQEVINAARSQFSGPLSYDALFPLQRHTGVDKVGFWDLLDVIGVSAYYPLTNKENPTYADVLAGWHNNYIFPDYSGTPVDVIATLHAMSLQYGKPVQFEEFGAQSFHGVVKDPSGLTINSKVADWEQQAWAYQSVLEAFAADNASGWFRGISAWGQALVPGQDDPRFSQYLAEVASTNFDVRGKDAAKVLSAWYSATNYLTFGDKTFTGSSLDDRIALYGKAEGAATKAQQVNTFPMKITLGISGTILAGETPSVHLYVNGVDYGTRKLENIASGYVDATGPWTTQQQFTISLPAITDLSELKVVHESSSAAGQANAKVYLASASVNGVALTQIDQSTKTITIGGNAWNSGIAGRTTGTVYSALQVDGGAGSDTVYVLGNASKYAISYQDNTTIKLAETSGLAQNAVLKNVETVNFADGSVYSVTTKKFSTFSVDGGRAAAHLTKNGDGSVAVTDQNGNAYTISSVEKLRFSDMTVDLGAPSKAASLSTAELNSLIELYIAYFNRVPDAEGLGYWIGELKGGKSLEEIGQSFYNAALQFSNLTGYTSSMNNADFVKLVYANVLGRTGSSAPPQPDIDFWAHNLANGTDTRGSLIKTMLSAAHSFKGDAQWGWVADLLDNKLEVGKTFAVGYGLTYLNGADSVAHGMAIAAAVKADDTSAAIKLIGITDTAMGV
;
A
#
# COMPACT_ATOMS: atom_id res chain seq x y z
N MET A 1 -9.39 -0.86 7.67
CA MET A 1 -8.66 -0.35 8.85
C MET A 1 -9.23 -1.00 10.10
N GLY A 2 -8.41 -1.60 10.98
CA GLY A 2 -8.89 -2.06 12.31
C GLY A 2 -8.62 -3.52 12.68
N GLN A 3 -7.43 -4.08 12.40
CA GLN A 3 -7.12 -5.46 12.83
C GLN A 3 -6.76 -5.59 14.33
N PHE A 4 -6.37 -4.50 14.99
CA PHE A 4 -6.03 -4.47 16.41
C PHE A 4 -6.71 -3.27 17.10
N GLU A 5 -7.28 -3.51 18.27
CA GLU A 5 -7.95 -2.50 19.11
C GLU A 5 -6.92 -1.49 19.66
N ILE A 6 -5.82 -1.99 20.19
CA ILE A 6 -4.75 -1.23 20.83
C ILE A 6 -3.49 -1.29 19.95
N ARG A 7 -3.05 -0.12 19.50
CA ARG A 7 -1.83 0.11 18.74
C ARG A 7 -1.01 1.10 19.55
N ALA A 8 -0.48 0.62 20.66
CA ALA A 8 0.18 1.43 21.65
C ALA A 8 1.69 1.49 21.42
N PHE A 9 2.29 2.53 21.94
CA PHE A 9 3.73 2.59 22.22
C PHE A 9 3.89 2.99 23.67
N SER A 10 5.00 2.61 24.26
CA SER A 10 5.26 2.86 25.67
C SER A 10 6.33 3.92 25.86
N MET A 11 6.20 4.63 26.97
CA MET A 11 7.20 5.57 27.46
C MET A 11 7.59 5.13 28.86
N PHE A 12 8.68 4.36 28.95
CA PHE A 12 9.26 3.96 30.22
C PHE A 12 10.28 4.98 30.70
N ASP A 13 10.60 4.89 31.99
CA ASP A 13 11.54 5.76 32.67
C ASP A 13 11.14 7.24 32.62
N LEU A 14 9.85 7.54 32.90
CA LEU A 14 9.39 8.89 33.22
C LEU A 14 9.92 9.38 34.58
N PHE A 15 11.24 9.32 34.74
CA PHE A 15 11.98 9.71 35.93
C PHE A 15 12.98 10.79 35.57
N ASN A 16 13.16 11.73 36.48
CA ASN A 16 14.19 12.73 36.33
C ASN A 16 15.57 12.10 36.63
N ALA A 17 16.37 11.84 35.59
CA ALA A 17 17.74 11.33 35.72
C ALA A 17 18.73 12.35 36.35
N SER A 18 18.30 13.60 36.56
CA SER A 18 19.10 14.68 37.15
C SER A 18 18.81 14.94 38.64
N GLY A 19 17.95 14.13 39.28
CA GLY A 19 17.61 14.30 40.70
C GLY A 19 16.74 15.53 40.98
N GLU A 20 16.15 16.15 39.95
CA GLU A 20 15.14 17.20 40.18
C GLU A 20 13.75 16.59 40.35
N THR A 21 12.87 17.35 41.00
CA THR A 21 11.52 16.87 41.36
C THR A 21 10.50 16.94 40.23
N LYS A 22 10.90 17.48 39.06
CA LYS A 22 10.02 17.68 37.89
C LYS A 22 10.77 17.59 36.57
N LEU A 23 10.09 17.23 35.48
CA LEU A 23 10.61 17.39 34.10
C LEU A 23 10.87 18.87 33.77
N SER A 24 12.02 19.17 33.19
CA SER A 24 12.37 20.49 32.64
C SER A 24 11.53 20.84 31.40
N PRO A 25 11.41 22.13 31.03
CA PRO A 25 10.71 22.53 29.81
C PRO A 25 11.23 21.87 28.53
N SER A 26 12.54 21.59 28.45
CA SER A 26 13.15 20.88 27.31
C SER A 26 12.77 19.40 27.28
N GLU A 27 12.79 18.73 28.44
CA GLU A 27 12.39 17.33 28.54
C GLU A 27 10.91 17.14 28.22
N LEU A 28 10.06 18.08 28.66
CA LEU A 28 8.64 18.11 28.29
C LEU A 28 8.45 18.29 26.78
N ALA A 29 9.28 19.09 26.12
CA ALA A 29 9.22 19.25 24.67
C ALA A 29 9.63 17.96 23.94
N ASP A 30 10.68 17.29 24.41
CA ASP A 30 11.16 16.02 23.87
C ASP A 30 10.11 14.91 24.01
N VAL A 31 9.47 14.80 25.19
CA VAL A 31 8.37 13.84 25.42
C VAL A 31 7.17 14.09 24.52
N ARG A 32 6.81 15.35 24.27
CA ARG A 32 5.70 15.70 23.37
C ARG A 32 6.02 15.33 21.92
N ALA A 33 7.21 15.69 21.45
CA ALA A 33 7.64 15.35 20.10
C ALA A 33 7.73 13.83 19.89
N TYR A 34 8.16 13.09 20.92
CA TYR A 34 8.13 11.62 20.90
C TYR A 34 6.71 11.07 20.68
N MET A 35 5.71 11.62 21.36
CA MET A 35 4.31 11.23 21.16
C MET A 35 3.79 11.58 19.77
N ASP A 36 4.17 12.76 19.25
CA ASP A 36 3.79 13.19 17.90
C ASP A 36 4.39 12.26 16.82
N ASP A 37 5.66 11.88 16.97
CA ASP A 37 6.35 10.96 16.08
C ASP A 37 5.64 9.61 16.00
N TYR A 38 5.32 8.99 17.15
CA TYR A 38 4.62 7.70 17.17
C TYR A 38 3.15 7.84 16.73
N LYS A 39 2.49 8.97 17.02
CA LYS A 39 1.16 9.26 16.47
C LYS A 39 1.18 9.29 14.95
N ALA A 40 2.22 9.87 14.34
CA ALA A 40 2.41 9.89 12.89
C ALA A 40 2.63 8.49 12.28
N LEU A 41 3.14 7.54 13.07
CA LEU A 41 3.21 6.11 12.70
C LEU A 41 1.85 5.39 12.80
N GLY A 42 0.76 6.06 13.16
CA GLY A 42 -0.59 5.48 13.20
C GLY A 42 -0.98 4.85 14.53
N HIS A 43 -0.15 5.01 15.58
CA HIS A 43 -0.52 4.58 16.93
C HIS A 43 -1.78 5.32 17.43
N ASN A 44 -2.59 4.62 18.21
CA ASN A 44 -3.84 5.16 18.78
C ASN A 44 -3.82 5.27 20.31
N ALA A 45 -2.79 4.75 20.97
CA ALA A 45 -2.64 4.79 22.41
C ALA A 45 -1.18 5.01 22.83
N VAL A 46 -0.98 5.53 24.04
CA VAL A 46 0.32 5.59 24.72
C VAL A 46 0.21 4.90 26.08
N SER A 47 1.19 4.07 26.40
CA SER A 47 1.38 3.50 27.74
C SER A 47 2.38 4.37 28.50
N LEU A 48 1.88 5.09 29.51
CA LEU A 48 2.69 5.92 30.39
C LEU A 48 3.23 5.03 31.52
N GLY A 49 4.51 4.67 31.43
CA GLY A 49 5.20 3.81 32.37
C GLY A 49 6.07 4.60 33.33
N TRP A 50 5.92 4.38 34.63
CA TRP A 50 6.80 4.97 35.65
C TRP A 50 7.06 3.97 36.77
N GLY A 51 8.29 3.96 37.27
CA GLY A 51 8.65 3.07 38.35
C GLY A 51 8.25 3.66 39.71
N VAL A 52 8.00 2.78 40.64
CA VAL A 52 7.59 3.10 42.00
C VAL A 52 8.62 2.49 42.94
N PRO A 53 9.33 3.30 43.74
CA PRO A 53 10.42 2.80 44.57
C PRO A 53 9.95 1.84 45.67
N ILE A 54 10.49 0.63 45.67
CA ILE A 54 10.29 -0.42 46.67
C ILE A 54 11.62 -0.70 47.36
N ASP A 55 11.61 -0.71 48.70
CA ASP A 55 12.77 -1.11 49.48
C ASP A 55 13.00 -2.62 49.35
N PRO A 56 14.11 -3.08 48.74
CA PRO A 56 14.37 -4.51 48.57
C PRO A 56 14.55 -5.26 49.89
N ALA A 57 14.90 -4.57 50.99
CA ALA A 57 15.12 -5.22 52.28
C ALA A 57 13.82 -5.53 53.03
N THR A 58 12.76 -4.76 52.79
CA THR A 58 11.49 -4.85 53.56
C THR A 58 10.28 -5.15 52.69
N GLY A 59 10.32 -4.79 51.40
CA GLY A 59 9.18 -4.77 50.49
C GLY A 59 8.29 -3.54 50.66
N ALA A 60 8.62 -2.57 51.52
CA ALA A 60 7.83 -1.36 51.71
C ALA A 60 8.00 -0.38 50.53
N ARG A 61 6.95 0.37 50.21
CA ARG A 61 7.06 1.49 49.26
C ARG A 61 7.79 2.67 49.92
N VAL A 62 8.75 3.26 49.22
CA VAL A 62 9.54 4.41 49.70
C VAL A 62 9.38 5.61 48.76
N ALA A 63 9.69 6.82 49.24
CA ALA A 63 9.50 8.05 48.47
C ALA A 63 10.58 8.29 47.38
N SER A 64 11.77 7.70 47.56
CA SER A 64 12.91 7.80 46.63
C SER A 64 13.98 6.78 47.01
N PHE A 65 14.88 6.42 46.09
CA PHE A 65 16.09 5.67 46.43
C PHE A 65 17.18 6.60 46.95
N SER A 66 17.80 6.28 48.09
CA SER A 66 18.82 7.12 48.72
C SER A 66 20.17 7.11 47.98
N MET A 67 20.44 6.11 47.13
CA MET A 67 21.75 5.90 46.49
C MET A 67 21.82 6.38 45.02
N ASP A 68 20.68 6.53 44.33
CA ASP A 68 20.66 6.74 42.87
C ASP A 68 20.00 8.05 42.41
N GLY A 69 19.46 8.86 43.32
CA GLY A 69 18.84 10.16 42.97
C GLY A 69 17.54 10.07 42.15
N VAL A 70 16.96 8.88 42.00
CA VAL A 70 15.71 8.65 41.26
C VAL A 70 14.50 9.02 42.14
N HIS A 71 13.66 9.93 41.65
CA HIS A 71 12.43 10.40 42.28
C HIS A 71 11.20 9.87 41.57
N GLU A 72 10.22 9.32 42.31
CA GLU A 72 8.93 8.90 41.75
C GLU A 72 8.23 10.04 40.99
N ALA A 73 7.76 9.75 39.78
CA ALA A 73 6.98 10.69 38.98
C ALA A 73 5.73 11.15 39.75
N SER A 74 5.49 12.46 39.78
CA SER A 74 4.28 12.99 40.42
C SER A 74 3.05 12.74 39.55
N PHE A 75 1.87 12.58 40.19
CA PHE A 75 0.61 12.50 39.43
C PHE A 75 0.31 13.78 38.64
N ASP A 76 0.89 14.92 39.01
CA ASP A 76 0.77 16.16 38.23
C ASP A 76 1.50 16.07 36.89
N GLU A 77 2.67 15.44 36.85
CA GLU A 77 3.40 15.19 35.61
C GLU A 77 2.70 14.16 34.74
N ILE A 78 2.27 13.04 35.33
CA ILE A 78 1.51 12.02 34.62
C ILE A 78 0.23 12.63 34.02
N ARG A 79 -0.47 13.48 34.78
CA ARG A 79 -1.64 14.24 34.29
C ARG A 79 -1.29 15.16 33.13
N GLN A 80 -0.16 15.89 33.23
CA GLN A 80 0.29 16.79 32.16
C GLN A 80 0.55 16.03 30.85
N LEU A 81 1.23 14.88 30.93
CA LEU A 81 1.56 14.05 29.78
C LEU A 81 0.33 13.37 29.18
N ALA A 82 -0.54 12.81 30.02
CA ALA A 82 -1.80 12.20 29.59
C ALA A 82 -2.72 13.21 28.90
N ASN A 83 -2.81 14.45 29.41
CA ASN A 83 -3.60 15.49 28.77
C ASN A 83 -3.03 15.89 27.40
N TYR A 84 -1.71 15.90 27.23
CA TYR A 84 -1.10 16.11 25.92
C TYR A 84 -1.43 14.97 24.95
N ALA A 85 -1.20 13.73 25.37
CA ALA A 85 -1.52 12.54 24.57
C ALA A 85 -2.98 12.57 24.07
N LYS A 86 -3.93 12.88 24.95
CA LYS A 86 -5.34 13.04 24.59
C LYS A 86 -5.57 14.19 23.62
N SER A 87 -4.86 15.31 23.76
CA SER A 87 -5.00 16.47 22.87
C SER A 87 -4.60 16.18 21.42
N ILE A 88 -3.70 15.21 21.20
CA ILE A 88 -3.30 14.73 19.86
C ILE A 88 -4.04 13.45 19.44
N GLY A 89 -5.08 13.05 20.19
CA GLY A 89 -5.94 11.92 19.85
C GLY A 89 -5.31 10.55 20.13
N LEU A 90 -4.45 10.44 21.14
CA LEU A 90 -4.03 9.15 21.72
C LEU A 90 -4.91 8.80 22.93
N GLN A 91 -5.22 7.52 23.08
CA GLN A 91 -5.74 6.93 24.30
C GLN A 91 -4.60 6.76 25.32
N VAL A 92 -4.93 6.71 26.60
CA VAL A 92 -3.93 6.65 27.69
C VAL A 92 -4.08 5.34 28.46
N ILE A 93 -2.99 4.58 28.54
CA ILE A 93 -2.82 3.42 29.42
C ILE A 93 -1.88 3.85 30.55
N LEU A 94 -2.26 3.59 31.80
CA LEU A 94 -1.41 3.87 32.96
C LEU A 94 -0.72 2.58 33.42
N LYS A 95 0.62 2.60 33.48
CA LYS A 95 1.44 1.43 33.81
C LYS A 95 2.47 1.75 34.91
N PRO A 96 2.04 1.86 36.19
CA PRO A 96 2.98 1.87 37.30
C PRO A 96 3.67 0.50 37.42
N PHE A 97 4.99 0.49 37.58
CA PHE A 97 5.74 -0.74 37.86
C PHE A 97 6.59 -0.61 39.12
N ALA A 98 6.82 -1.71 39.81
CA ALA A 98 7.63 -1.72 41.02
C ALA A 98 9.12 -1.73 40.63
N GLN A 99 9.91 -0.88 41.28
CA GLN A 99 11.35 -0.78 41.03
C GLN A 99 12.09 -0.97 42.35
N THR A 100 13.26 -1.59 42.32
CA THR A 100 14.19 -1.66 43.47
C THR A 100 15.50 -0.95 43.10
N SER A 101 16.28 -0.49 44.09
CA SER A 101 17.51 0.28 43.85
C SER A 101 18.46 -0.46 42.89
N ILE A 102 19.07 0.27 41.97
CA ILE A 102 20.02 -0.26 40.99
C ILE A 102 21.36 -0.49 41.70
N SER A 103 21.45 -1.52 42.53
CA SER A 103 22.75 -2.01 42.98
C SER A 103 22.79 -3.51 42.78
N THR A 104 23.49 -3.90 41.71
CA THR A 104 24.14 -5.18 41.51
C THR A 104 23.39 -6.38 42.09
N GLY A 105 22.80 -7.18 41.20
CA GLY A 105 22.55 -8.58 41.49
C GLY A 105 23.80 -9.21 42.12
N THR A 106 23.61 -10.35 42.78
CA THR A 106 24.55 -11.05 43.68
C THR A 106 25.97 -11.33 43.14
N ASN A 107 26.33 -10.87 41.95
CA ASN A 107 27.66 -10.94 41.32
C ASN A 107 28.15 -9.66 40.59
N GLY A 108 27.59 -8.48 40.85
CA GLY A 108 28.05 -7.25 40.19
C GLY A 108 27.47 -7.01 38.78
N THR A 109 26.52 -7.83 38.33
CA THR A 109 25.67 -7.57 37.17
C THR A 109 24.42 -6.81 37.59
N LEU A 110 23.95 -5.86 36.77
CA LEU A 110 22.64 -5.23 36.94
C LEU A 110 21.56 -6.32 37.10
N PRO A 111 20.48 -6.12 37.88
CA PRO A 111 19.32 -7.00 37.78
C PRO A 111 18.93 -7.13 36.31
N ASP A 112 18.79 -8.36 35.81
CA ASP A 112 18.46 -8.64 34.40
C ASP A 112 17.11 -8.00 34.01
N ASN A 113 16.31 -7.54 34.98
CA ASN A 113 15.05 -6.84 34.76
C ASN A 113 14.85 -5.71 35.78
N ILE A 114 14.95 -4.45 35.31
CA ILE A 114 14.76 -3.22 36.08
C ILE A 114 13.31 -2.96 36.52
N ASN A 115 12.34 -3.69 35.98
CA ASN A 115 10.89 -3.44 36.16
C ASN A 115 10.18 -4.53 36.96
N SER A 116 10.91 -5.28 37.77
CA SER A 116 10.38 -6.42 38.52
C SER A 116 10.81 -6.42 39.98
N VAL A 117 10.00 -7.08 40.80
CA VAL A 117 10.37 -7.48 42.15
C VAL A 117 10.21 -8.99 42.28
N SER A 118 11.25 -9.68 42.75
CA SER A 118 11.20 -11.12 43.03
C SER A 118 11.62 -11.45 44.46
N THR A 119 11.00 -12.48 45.02
CA THR A 119 11.37 -13.07 46.32
C THR A 119 12.70 -13.81 46.27
N LYS A 120 13.23 -14.12 45.08
CA LYS A 120 14.54 -14.77 44.91
C LYS A 120 15.71 -13.81 45.08
N ASP A 121 15.48 -12.52 44.84
CA ASP A 121 16.55 -11.52 44.79
C ASP A 121 16.92 -11.01 46.18
N PHE A 122 16.02 -11.14 47.15
CA PHE A 122 16.17 -10.52 48.47
C PHE A 122 15.65 -11.41 49.61
N ALA A 123 16.56 -11.84 50.50
CA ALA A 123 16.28 -12.81 51.56
C ALA A 123 15.22 -12.38 52.60
N ASN A 124 14.97 -11.06 52.76
CA ASN A 124 14.06 -10.51 53.77
C ASN A 124 12.81 -9.83 53.17
N PHE A 125 12.58 -9.95 51.86
CA PHE A 125 11.49 -9.26 51.18
C PHE A 125 10.12 -9.77 51.62
N SER A 126 9.27 -8.87 52.13
CA SER A 126 7.91 -9.22 52.56
C SER A 126 6.89 -8.96 51.46
N VAL A 127 6.45 -10.03 50.78
CA VAL A 127 5.39 -9.96 49.76
C VAL A 127 4.10 -9.33 50.31
N SER A 128 3.75 -9.62 51.57
CA SER A 128 2.56 -9.02 52.19
C SER A 128 2.71 -7.53 52.43
N THR A 129 3.89 -7.04 52.80
CA THR A 129 4.13 -5.60 52.99
C THR A 129 4.04 -4.90 51.64
N PHE A 130 4.73 -5.45 50.64
CA PHE A 130 4.70 -4.95 49.26
C PHE A 130 3.29 -4.84 48.70
N LEU A 131 2.53 -5.93 48.64
CA LEU A 131 1.22 -5.92 47.99
C LEU A 131 0.17 -5.07 48.75
N LYS A 132 0.32 -4.87 50.06
CA LYS A 132 -0.55 -3.97 50.83
C LYS A 132 -0.26 -2.50 50.55
N ASP A 133 1.01 -2.11 50.53
CA ASP A 133 1.40 -0.76 50.13
C ASP A 133 1.03 -0.51 48.65
N TRP A 134 1.22 -1.52 47.80
CA TRP A 134 0.85 -1.49 46.40
C TRP A 134 -0.66 -1.30 46.20
N ALA A 135 -1.51 -1.97 46.99
CA ALA A 135 -2.96 -1.79 46.93
C ALA A 135 -3.38 -0.35 47.22
N VAL A 136 -2.77 0.29 48.22
CA VAL A 136 -3.01 1.71 48.53
C VAL A 136 -2.60 2.57 47.33
N TYR A 137 -1.42 2.34 46.77
CA TYR A 137 -0.91 3.09 45.64
C TYR A 137 -1.77 2.95 44.38
N ILE A 138 -2.13 1.72 44.00
CA ILE A 138 -2.98 1.43 42.85
C ILE A 138 -4.38 2.05 43.02
N GLY A 139 -4.90 2.17 44.24
CA GLY A 139 -6.11 2.94 44.51
C GLY A 139 -5.99 4.43 44.15
N GLN A 140 -4.82 5.03 44.39
CA GLN A 140 -4.54 6.41 43.98
C GLN A 140 -4.38 6.53 42.47
N VAL A 141 -3.64 5.59 41.83
CA VAL A 141 -3.52 5.52 40.36
C VAL A 141 -4.88 5.37 39.71
N SER A 142 -5.79 4.59 40.31
CA SER A 142 -7.14 4.38 39.81
C SER A 142 -8.02 5.62 39.91
N SER A 143 -7.79 6.47 40.92
CA SER A 143 -8.43 7.79 41.01
C SER A 143 -7.95 8.71 39.87
N LEU A 144 -6.64 8.71 39.58
CA LEU A 144 -6.06 9.44 38.46
C LEU A 144 -6.56 8.90 37.10
N ALA A 145 -6.62 7.57 36.93
CA ALA A 145 -7.11 6.92 35.72
C ALA A 145 -8.56 7.34 35.41
N LYS A 146 -9.42 7.38 36.43
CA LYS A 146 -10.80 7.87 36.31
C LYS A 146 -10.84 9.35 35.91
N GLU A 147 -10.01 10.18 36.54
CA GLU A 147 -9.90 11.61 36.20
C GLU A 147 -9.50 11.81 34.73
N LEU A 148 -8.51 11.04 34.27
CA LEU A 148 -7.95 11.15 32.92
C LEU A 148 -8.80 10.43 31.86
N GLY A 149 -9.76 9.61 32.25
CA GLY A 149 -10.46 8.72 31.32
C GLY A 149 -9.50 7.76 30.63
N ALA A 150 -8.55 7.18 31.39
CA ALA A 150 -7.63 6.17 30.89
C ALA A 150 -8.41 4.97 30.37
N VAL A 151 -7.91 4.34 29.31
CA VAL A 151 -8.54 3.17 28.68
C VAL A 151 -8.13 1.85 29.35
N GLU A 152 -7.08 1.88 30.18
CA GLU A 152 -6.56 0.69 30.87
C GLU A 152 -5.62 1.10 32.01
N ILE A 153 -5.57 0.26 33.05
CA ILE A 153 -4.53 0.27 34.07
C ILE A 153 -3.84 -1.09 34.08
N VAL A 154 -2.52 -1.08 33.88
CA VAL A 154 -1.66 -2.24 34.12
C VAL A 154 -1.27 -2.22 35.60
N ILE A 155 -1.80 -3.14 36.40
CA ILE A 155 -1.70 -3.08 37.88
C ILE A 155 -0.36 -3.59 38.43
N GLY A 156 0.52 -4.09 37.56
CA GLY A 156 1.84 -4.58 37.90
C GLY A 156 2.53 -5.20 36.69
N THR A 157 3.86 -5.27 36.76
CA THR A 157 4.73 -5.73 35.67
C THR A 157 5.74 -6.73 36.22
N GLU A 158 5.79 -7.91 35.62
CA GLU A 158 6.87 -8.91 35.72
C GLU A 158 7.33 -9.29 37.14
N ASN A 159 6.44 -9.24 38.14
CA ASN A 159 6.71 -9.59 39.54
C ASN A 159 6.82 -11.11 39.76
N HIS A 160 7.82 -11.71 39.12
CA HIS A 160 8.05 -13.14 39.04
C HIS A 160 8.03 -13.83 40.40
N GLY A 161 7.11 -14.78 40.56
CA GLY A 161 6.96 -15.57 41.79
C GLY A 161 6.12 -14.88 42.86
N ILE A 162 5.77 -13.61 42.65
CA ILE A 162 4.78 -12.88 43.45
C ILE A 162 3.40 -12.97 42.79
N ASP A 163 3.33 -13.15 41.48
CA ASP A 163 2.13 -13.24 40.65
C ASP A 163 1.41 -14.61 40.64
N THR A 164 1.82 -15.53 41.51
CA THR A 164 1.29 -16.90 41.55
C THR A 164 0.01 -17.01 42.39
N VAL A 165 -0.62 -18.19 42.35
CA VAL A 165 -1.81 -18.52 43.15
C VAL A 165 -1.57 -18.39 44.66
N ASP A 166 -0.32 -18.55 45.12
CA ASP A 166 0.05 -18.49 46.54
C ASP A 166 -0.21 -17.10 47.15
N HIS A 167 -0.14 -16.04 46.33
CA HIS A 167 -0.38 -14.66 46.76
C HIS A 167 -1.68 -14.08 46.21
N ARG A 168 -2.55 -14.91 45.63
CA ARG A 168 -3.82 -14.49 45.04
C ARG A 168 -4.66 -13.62 45.97
N GLY A 169 -4.71 -13.94 47.26
CA GLY A 169 -5.48 -13.17 48.24
C GLY A 169 -5.01 -11.71 48.35
N LEU A 170 -3.68 -11.48 48.30
CA LEU A 170 -3.10 -10.14 48.35
C LEU A 170 -3.30 -9.39 47.02
N TRP A 171 -3.18 -10.07 45.88
CA TRP A 171 -3.52 -9.48 44.57
C TRP A 171 -5.00 -9.10 44.47
N GLN A 172 -5.90 -9.88 45.07
CA GLN A 172 -7.31 -9.51 45.16
C GLN A 172 -7.52 -8.20 45.93
N GLU A 173 -6.71 -7.92 46.96
CA GLU A 173 -6.75 -6.62 47.67
C GLU A 173 -6.34 -5.46 46.75
N VAL A 174 -5.28 -5.63 45.95
CA VAL A 174 -4.84 -4.64 44.93
C VAL A 174 -5.95 -4.40 43.90
N ILE A 175 -6.55 -5.47 43.37
CA ILE A 175 -7.61 -5.40 42.37
C ILE A 175 -8.86 -4.72 42.96
N ASN A 176 -9.23 -5.04 44.20
CA ASN A 176 -10.36 -4.40 44.88
C ASN A 176 -10.12 -2.91 45.10
N ALA A 177 -8.90 -2.52 45.47
CA ALA A 177 -8.52 -1.12 45.60
C ALA A 177 -8.66 -0.38 44.26
N ALA A 178 -8.20 -0.99 43.16
CA ALA A 178 -8.35 -0.43 41.82
C ALA A 178 -9.83 -0.24 41.43
N ARG A 179 -10.64 -1.31 41.57
CA ARG A 179 -12.06 -1.31 41.21
C ARG A 179 -12.92 -0.37 42.04
N SER A 180 -12.46 0.00 43.25
CA SER A 180 -13.16 0.99 44.07
C SER A 180 -13.20 2.38 43.44
N GLN A 181 -12.26 2.69 42.54
CA GLN A 181 -12.14 4.01 41.89
C GLN A 181 -12.26 3.94 40.36
N PHE A 182 -11.90 2.83 39.71
CA PHE A 182 -11.83 2.71 38.26
C PHE A 182 -12.64 1.53 37.72
N SER A 183 -13.45 1.79 36.69
CA SER A 183 -14.34 0.80 36.06
C SER A 183 -13.87 0.32 34.67
N GLY A 184 -12.78 0.88 34.15
CA GLY A 184 -12.21 0.45 32.87
C GLY A 184 -11.37 -0.82 33.00
N PRO A 185 -10.81 -1.32 31.89
CA PRO A 185 -9.94 -2.49 31.84
C PRO A 185 -8.80 -2.48 32.85
N LEU A 186 -8.67 -3.56 33.61
CA LEU A 186 -7.48 -3.87 34.40
C LEU A 186 -6.72 -5.04 33.76
N SER A 187 -5.41 -4.86 33.59
CA SER A 187 -4.48 -5.90 33.15
C SER A 187 -3.33 -6.04 34.13
N TYR A 188 -2.57 -7.12 33.95
CA TYR A 188 -1.29 -7.34 34.60
C TYR A 188 -0.32 -7.77 33.52
N ASP A 189 0.91 -7.28 33.57
CA ASP A 189 1.90 -7.54 32.55
C ASP A 189 2.86 -8.65 32.99
N ALA A 190 2.64 -9.86 32.47
CA ALA A 190 3.38 -11.04 32.87
C ALA A 190 4.55 -11.34 31.93
N LEU A 191 5.63 -11.91 32.47
CA LEU A 191 6.76 -12.41 31.66
C LEU A 191 6.27 -13.43 30.61
N PHE A 192 6.80 -13.32 29.39
CA PHE A 192 6.42 -14.16 28.23
C PHE A 192 6.51 -15.69 28.36
N PRO A 193 7.39 -16.31 29.17
CA PRO A 193 7.56 -17.76 29.09
C PRO A 193 6.24 -18.52 29.27
N LEU A 194 6.02 -19.51 28.42
CA LEU A 194 4.86 -20.41 28.47
C LEU A 194 5.31 -21.80 28.89
N GLN A 195 4.47 -22.56 29.59
CA GLN A 195 4.74 -23.96 29.94
C GLN A 195 6.06 -24.18 30.73
N ARG A 196 6.55 -23.14 31.40
CA ARG A 196 7.73 -23.18 32.28
C ARG A 196 7.31 -23.10 33.74
N HIS A 197 8.25 -23.01 34.67
CA HIS A 197 7.93 -22.85 36.08
C HIS A 197 7.30 -21.49 36.42
N THR A 198 7.41 -20.51 35.51
CA THR A 198 6.94 -19.12 35.63
C THR A 198 6.53 -18.56 34.28
N GLY A 199 5.81 -17.45 34.29
CA GLY A 199 5.39 -16.69 33.11
C GLY A 199 3.88 -16.55 33.03
N VAL A 200 3.38 -16.08 31.89
CA VAL A 200 1.96 -15.72 31.69
C VAL A 200 1.00 -16.85 32.05
N ASP A 201 1.35 -18.11 31.83
CA ASP A 201 0.51 -19.29 32.13
C ASP A 201 0.54 -19.71 33.62
N LYS A 202 1.28 -18.99 34.48
CA LYS A 202 1.40 -19.23 35.92
C LYS A 202 0.78 -18.15 36.79
N VAL A 203 0.29 -17.06 36.20
CA VAL A 203 -0.37 -16.00 36.95
C VAL A 203 -1.66 -16.52 37.57
N GLY A 204 -1.80 -16.37 38.88
CA GLY A 204 -2.84 -17.00 39.69
C GLY A 204 -4.19 -16.26 39.71
N PHE A 205 -4.37 -15.22 38.90
CA PHE A 205 -5.48 -14.29 39.02
C PHE A 205 -6.03 -13.66 37.74
N TRP A 206 -5.81 -14.29 36.58
CA TRP A 206 -6.41 -13.82 35.32
C TRP A 206 -7.93 -13.71 35.34
N ASP A 207 -8.62 -14.58 36.10
CA ASP A 207 -10.08 -14.56 36.25
C ASP A 207 -10.61 -13.29 36.93
N LEU A 208 -9.75 -12.55 37.64
CA LEU A 208 -10.08 -11.30 38.33
C LEU A 208 -9.82 -10.04 37.49
N LEU A 209 -9.18 -10.20 36.33
CA LEU A 209 -8.77 -9.12 35.44
C LEU A 209 -9.64 -9.08 34.17
N ASP A 210 -9.44 -8.06 33.35
CA ASP A 210 -10.16 -7.88 32.08
C ASP A 210 -9.32 -8.30 30.88
N VAL A 211 -8.00 -8.21 30.98
CA VAL A 211 -7.05 -8.45 29.88
C VAL A 211 -5.89 -9.29 30.40
N ILE A 212 -5.46 -10.27 29.60
CA ILE A 212 -4.24 -11.04 29.83
C ILE A 212 -3.08 -10.25 29.22
N GLY A 213 -2.26 -9.62 30.06
CA GLY A 213 -1.12 -8.83 29.61
C GLY A 213 0.18 -9.63 29.57
N VAL A 214 1.01 -9.38 28.55
CA VAL A 214 2.27 -10.11 28.34
C VAL A 214 3.41 -9.16 27.96
N SER A 215 4.57 -9.36 28.57
CA SER A 215 5.86 -8.78 28.17
C SER A 215 6.54 -9.72 27.18
N ALA A 216 6.17 -9.59 25.91
CA ALA A 216 6.29 -10.60 24.86
C ALA A 216 7.66 -10.66 24.14
N TYR A 217 8.75 -10.83 24.89
CA TYR A 217 10.11 -10.97 24.33
C TYR A 217 10.49 -12.41 23.95
N TYR A 218 9.65 -13.07 23.15
CA TYR A 218 9.84 -14.47 22.74
C TYR A 218 11.08 -14.67 21.83
N PRO A 219 11.99 -15.61 22.12
CA PRO A 219 13.09 -15.95 21.21
C PRO A 219 12.56 -16.69 19.98
N LEU A 220 12.49 -16.05 18.82
CA LEU A 220 11.79 -16.59 17.65
C LEU A 220 12.62 -17.64 16.90
N THR A 221 13.96 -17.56 16.94
CA THR A 221 14.83 -18.55 16.27
C THR A 221 16.23 -18.59 16.88
N ASN A 222 16.88 -19.77 16.92
CA ASN A 222 18.29 -19.91 17.29
C ASN A 222 19.25 -19.96 16.11
N LYS A 223 18.74 -19.85 14.88
CA LYS A 223 19.59 -19.85 13.68
C LYS A 223 20.55 -18.67 13.74
N GLU A 224 21.82 -18.94 13.47
CA GLU A 224 22.87 -17.91 13.42
C GLU A 224 22.61 -16.90 12.30
N ASN A 225 22.06 -17.36 11.17
CA ASN A 225 21.68 -16.53 10.03
C ASN A 225 20.20 -16.80 9.69
N PRO A 226 19.25 -16.21 10.44
CA PRO A 226 17.84 -16.51 10.27
C PRO A 226 17.28 -15.88 8.98
N THR A 227 16.20 -16.48 8.48
CA THR A 227 15.35 -15.86 7.46
C THR A 227 14.10 -15.24 8.08
N TYR A 228 13.46 -14.28 7.40
CA TYR A 228 12.16 -13.78 7.85
C TYR A 228 11.13 -14.91 8.06
N ALA A 229 11.11 -15.90 7.16
CA ALA A 229 10.26 -17.08 7.30
C ALA A 229 10.58 -17.89 8.57
N ASP A 230 11.84 -17.95 9.00
CA ASP A 230 12.23 -18.59 10.27
C ASP A 230 11.72 -17.81 11.48
N VAL A 231 11.77 -16.48 11.41
CA VAL A 231 11.26 -15.58 12.47
C VAL A 231 9.75 -15.72 12.59
N LEU A 232 9.02 -15.70 11.46
CA LEU A 232 7.57 -15.89 11.41
C LEU A 232 7.17 -17.29 11.91
N ALA A 233 7.85 -18.34 11.44
CA ALA A 233 7.61 -19.71 11.90
C ALA A 233 7.90 -19.89 13.41
N GLY A 234 8.76 -19.05 13.98
CA GLY A 234 9.11 -19.01 15.39
C GLY A 234 7.95 -18.71 16.34
N TRP A 235 6.87 -18.10 15.85
CA TRP A 235 5.64 -17.90 16.64
C TRP A 235 4.84 -19.21 16.83
N HIS A 236 4.90 -20.12 15.86
CA HIS A 236 4.25 -21.44 15.93
C HIS A 236 5.18 -22.54 16.44
N ASN A 237 6.50 -22.35 16.32
CA ASN A 237 7.52 -23.33 16.68
C ASN A 237 8.55 -22.72 17.65
N ASN A 238 8.07 -22.12 18.74
CA ASN A 238 8.94 -21.43 19.69
C ASN A 238 9.62 -22.41 20.65
N TYR A 239 10.93 -22.44 20.64
CA TYR A 239 11.71 -23.14 21.66
C TYR A 239 12.00 -22.17 22.80
N ILE A 240 11.33 -22.38 23.93
CA ILE A 240 11.35 -21.43 25.04
C ILE A 240 12.77 -21.33 25.63
N PHE A 241 13.23 -20.09 25.83
CA PHE A 241 14.49 -19.68 26.47
C PHE A 241 14.83 -20.47 27.76
N PRO A 242 16.12 -20.66 28.13
CA PRO A 242 17.37 -20.24 27.45
C PRO A 242 18.07 -21.32 26.60
N ASP A 243 17.67 -22.59 26.72
CA ASP A 243 18.47 -23.72 26.24
C ASP A 243 17.99 -24.29 24.90
N TYR A 244 16.91 -23.75 24.33
CA TYR A 244 16.22 -24.29 23.15
C TYR A 244 15.88 -25.79 23.30
N SER A 245 15.72 -26.26 24.54
CA SER A 245 15.43 -27.67 24.82
C SER A 245 13.94 -27.88 25.06
N GLY A 246 13.46 -29.07 24.70
CA GLY A 246 12.06 -29.47 24.84
C GLY A 246 11.24 -29.35 23.55
N THR A 247 9.94 -29.59 23.68
CA THR A 247 8.99 -29.52 22.58
C THR A 247 8.69 -28.06 22.26
N PRO A 248 8.74 -27.62 20.98
CA PRO A 248 8.30 -26.30 20.57
C PRO A 248 6.89 -25.99 21.06
N VAL A 249 6.66 -24.75 21.46
CA VAL A 249 5.35 -24.24 21.81
C VAL A 249 4.85 -23.34 20.70
N ASP A 250 3.61 -23.58 20.28
CA ASP A 250 2.87 -22.63 19.47
C ASP A 250 2.37 -21.52 20.40
N VAL A 251 3.04 -20.37 20.34
CA VAL A 251 2.77 -19.22 21.22
C VAL A 251 1.37 -18.69 20.97
N ILE A 252 0.97 -18.61 19.69
CA ILE A 252 -0.32 -18.07 19.26
C ILE A 252 -1.43 -18.98 19.76
N ALA A 253 -1.35 -20.27 19.46
CA ALA A 253 -2.36 -21.23 19.88
C ALA A 253 -2.47 -21.32 21.41
N THR A 254 -1.34 -21.21 22.12
CA THR A 254 -1.34 -21.26 23.59
C THR A 254 -2.00 -20.02 24.20
N LEU A 255 -1.67 -18.82 23.71
CA LEU A 255 -2.27 -17.58 24.21
C LEU A 255 -3.75 -17.47 23.83
N HIS A 256 -4.14 -17.91 22.63
CA HIS A 256 -5.55 -17.96 22.23
C HIS A 256 -6.32 -18.96 23.10
N ALA A 257 -5.75 -20.13 23.41
CA ALA A 257 -6.36 -21.08 24.34
C ALA A 257 -6.56 -20.48 25.74
N MET A 258 -5.60 -19.71 26.25
CA MET A 258 -5.76 -18.96 27.50
C MET A 258 -6.86 -17.90 27.39
N SER A 259 -6.93 -17.17 26.28
CA SER A 259 -8.00 -16.20 26.03
C SER A 259 -9.38 -16.85 26.12
N LEU A 260 -9.55 -18.01 25.49
CA LEU A 260 -10.78 -18.80 25.55
C LEU A 260 -11.06 -19.35 26.94
N GLN A 261 -10.02 -19.82 27.65
CA GLN A 261 -10.15 -20.39 29.00
C GLN A 261 -10.69 -19.35 30.00
N TYR A 262 -10.17 -18.12 29.95
CA TYR A 262 -10.57 -17.05 30.88
C TYR A 262 -11.70 -16.17 30.34
N GLY A 263 -12.01 -16.26 29.05
CA GLY A 263 -12.96 -15.37 28.37
C GLY A 263 -12.47 -13.93 28.32
N LYS A 264 -11.16 -13.73 28.17
CA LYS A 264 -10.47 -12.43 28.22
C LYS A 264 -9.57 -12.25 27.01
N PRO A 265 -9.51 -11.08 26.39
CA PRO A 265 -8.55 -10.87 25.31
C PRO A 265 -7.11 -10.78 25.86
N VAL A 266 -6.15 -11.00 24.97
CA VAL A 266 -4.71 -10.91 25.22
C VAL A 266 -4.17 -9.60 24.65
N GLN A 267 -3.24 -8.96 25.37
CA GLN A 267 -2.52 -7.77 24.92
C GLN A 267 -1.04 -7.96 25.22
N PHE A 268 -0.17 -7.54 24.31
CA PHE A 268 1.25 -7.41 24.64
C PHE A 268 1.47 -6.04 25.26
N GLU A 269 1.60 -6.00 26.58
CA GLU A 269 1.87 -4.78 27.34
C GLU A 269 3.31 -4.32 27.18
N GLU A 270 4.17 -5.22 26.73
CA GLU A 270 5.48 -4.93 26.16
C GLU A 270 5.70 -5.80 24.94
N PHE A 271 6.05 -5.17 23.83
CA PHE A 271 6.67 -5.85 22.72
C PHE A 271 7.76 -4.97 22.14
N GLY A 272 8.93 -5.53 21.92
CA GLY A 272 10.01 -4.82 21.28
C GLY A 272 11.11 -5.75 20.84
N ALA A 273 11.88 -5.27 19.88
CA ALA A 273 13.17 -5.80 19.53
C ALA A 273 14.14 -4.62 19.55
N GLN A 274 15.30 -4.81 20.17
CA GLN A 274 16.43 -3.94 19.91
C GLN A 274 16.86 -4.02 18.43
N SER A 275 17.79 -3.17 18.00
CA SER A 275 18.15 -3.04 16.58
C SER A 275 19.57 -3.55 16.31
N PHE A 276 19.82 -4.80 16.68
CA PHE A 276 21.13 -5.44 16.53
C PHE A 276 21.06 -6.84 15.92
N HIS A 277 22.18 -7.29 15.36
CA HIS A 277 22.30 -8.58 14.71
C HIS A 277 22.11 -9.73 15.70
N GLY A 278 21.10 -10.57 15.48
CA GLY A 278 20.73 -11.67 16.38
C GLY A 278 19.59 -11.33 17.34
N VAL A 279 18.96 -10.16 17.21
CA VAL A 279 17.86 -9.77 18.10
C VAL A 279 16.64 -10.69 18.01
N VAL A 280 16.40 -11.36 16.88
CA VAL A 280 15.30 -12.34 16.78
C VAL A 280 15.54 -13.61 17.60
N LYS A 281 16.76 -13.81 18.10
CA LYS A 281 17.14 -14.84 19.07
C LYS A 281 16.98 -14.37 20.50
N ASP A 282 17.33 -13.11 20.78
CA ASP A 282 17.18 -12.45 22.08
C ASP A 282 16.57 -11.06 21.88
N PRO A 283 15.22 -10.95 21.81
CA PRO A 283 14.55 -9.68 21.54
C PRO A 283 14.84 -8.61 22.61
N SER A 284 15.05 -9.06 23.84
CA SER A 284 15.38 -8.21 24.98
C SER A 284 16.77 -7.59 24.85
N GLY A 285 17.70 -8.28 24.19
CA GLY A 285 19.10 -7.88 24.03
C GLY A 285 19.89 -7.84 25.33
N LEU A 286 19.40 -8.46 26.39
CA LEU A 286 20.01 -8.45 27.73
C LEU A 286 21.22 -9.37 27.83
N THR A 287 21.29 -10.42 27.00
CA THR A 287 22.38 -11.42 27.07
C THR A 287 23.59 -11.08 26.18
N ILE A 288 23.55 -9.96 25.46
CA ILE A 288 24.52 -9.61 24.42
C ILE A 288 25.26 -8.32 24.77
N ASN A 289 26.56 -8.44 25.04
CA ASN A 289 27.43 -7.33 25.48
C ASN A 289 27.96 -6.45 24.34
N SER A 290 28.01 -6.96 23.10
CA SER A 290 28.49 -6.21 21.94
C SER A 290 27.47 -6.32 20.83
N LYS A 291 26.84 -5.18 20.50
CA LYS A 291 25.73 -5.09 19.56
C LYS A 291 26.22 -4.46 18.26
N VAL A 292 25.99 -5.15 17.15
CA VAL A 292 26.19 -4.61 15.80
C VAL A 292 24.83 -4.22 15.26
N ALA A 293 24.66 -2.97 14.82
CA ALA A 293 23.38 -2.47 14.32
C ALA A 293 22.83 -3.35 13.18
N ASP A 294 21.56 -3.75 13.32
CA ASP A 294 20.81 -4.53 12.34
C ASP A 294 19.34 -4.12 12.44
N TRP A 295 18.97 -3.11 11.66
CA TRP A 295 17.63 -2.54 11.66
C TRP A 295 16.63 -3.44 10.93
N GLU A 296 17.11 -4.33 10.05
CA GLU A 296 16.31 -5.29 9.31
C GLU A 296 15.74 -6.36 10.26
N GLN A 297 16.55 -6.92 11.16
CA GLN A 297 16.05 -7.90 12.14
C GLN A 297 15.05 -7.30 13.14
N GLN A 298 15.22 -6.02 13.50
CA GLN A 298 14.20 -5.30 14.28
C GLN A 298 12.88 -5.23 13.52
N ALA A 299 12.93 -4.88 12.22
CA ALA A 299 11.75 -4.84 11.38
C ALA A 299 11.09 -6.21 11.20
N TRP A 300 11.88 -7.29 11.07
CA TRP A 300 11.36 -8.67 11.02
C TRP A 300 10.58 -9.04 12.30
N ALA A 301 11.09 -8.66 13.48
CA ALA A 301 10.39 -8.94 14.73
C ALA A 301 9.00 -8.28 14.75
N TYR A 302 8.91 -6.98 14.43
CA TYR A 302 7.62 -6.28 14.34
C TYR A 302 6.71 -6.81 13.24
N GLN A 303 7.24 -7.10 12.04
CA GLN A 303 6.42 -7.63 10.95
C GLN A 303 5.86 -9.01 11.31
N SER A 304 6.69 -9.88 11.88
CA SER A 304 6.29 -11.26 12.20
C SER A 304 5.20 -11.34 13.25
N VAL A 305 5.23 -10.51 14.31
CA VAL A 305 4.17 -10.51 15.33
C VAL A 305 2.85 -10.01 14.75
N LEU A 306 2.90 -8.95 13.94
CA LEU A 306 1.70 -8.36 13.35
C LEU A 306 1.06 -9.33 12.35
N GLU A 307 1.85 -9.97 11.48
CA GLU A 307 1.38 -11.01 10.56
C GLU A 307 0.78 -12.21 11.28
N ALA A 308 1.54 -12.80 12.22
CA ALA A 308 1.17 -14.07 12.81
C ALA A 308 -0.09 -13.94 13.69
N PHE A 309 -0.23 -12.84 14.44
CA PHE A 309 -1.42 -12.62 15.26
C PHE A 309 -2.61 -12.14 14.44
N ALA A 310 -2.42 -11.31 13.41
CA ALA A 310 -3.54 -10.89 12.55
C ALA A 310 -4.20 -12.06 11.82
N ALA A 311 -3.41 -13.07 11.42
CA ALA A 311 -3.91 -14.26 10.72
C ALA A 311 -4.96 -15.05 11.52
N ASP A 312 -4.91 -15.00 12.86
CA ASP A 312 -5.83 -15.71 13.76
C ASP A 312 -6.75 -14.78 14.57
N ASN A 313 -6.77 -13.47 14.31
CA ASN A 313 -7.48 -12.50 15.18
C ASN A 313 -8.93 -12.18 14.76
N ALA A 314 -9.58 -13.03 13.96
CA ALA A 314 -10.95 -12.76 13.48
C ALA A 314 -11.98 -12.63 14.63
N SER A 315 -11.74 -13.27 15.77
CA SER A 315 -12.57 -13.18 16.98
C SER A 315 -12.24 -11.99 17.88
N GLY A 316 -11.18 -11.21 17.57
CA GLY A 316 -10.70 -10.12 18.41
C GLY A 316 -10.07 -10.57 19.73
N TRP A 317 -9.60 -11.81 19.82
CA TRP A 317 -8.98 -12.36 21.03
C TRP A 317 -7.65 -11.68 21.37
N PHE A 318 -6.99 -11.04 20.40
CA PHE A 318 -5.77 -10.27 20.57
C PHE A 318 -6.02 -8.78 20.35
N ARG A 319 -5.80 -7.96 21.37
CA ARG A 319 -6.04 -6.51 21.32
C ARG A 319 -4.95 -5.77 20.55
N GLY A 320 -3.72 -6.26 20.57
CA GLY A 320 -2.56 -5.67 19.91
C GLY A 320 -1.35 -5.55 20.83
N ILE A 321 -0.45 -4.62 20.50
CA ILE A 321 0.86 -4.48 21.15
C ILE A 321 1.11 -3.05 21.64
N SER A 322 1.88 -2.96 22.73
CA SER A 322 2.53 -1.75 23.24
C SER A 322 4.02 -1.81 22.88
N ALA A 323 4.41 -1.10 21.82
CA ALA A 323 5.79 -1.05 21.35
C ALA A 323 6.72 -0.44 22.41
N TRP A 324 7.78 -1.16 22.82
CA TRP A 324 8.70 -0.71 23.86
C TRP A 324 9.49 0.54 23.44
N GLY A 325 9.60 1.50 24.35
CA GLY A 325 10.26 2.78 24.09
C GLY A 325 10.71 3.47 25.38
N GLN A 326 11.76 4.28 25.27
CA GLN A 326 12.30 5.09 26.37
C GLN A 326 11.78 6.53 26.25
N ALA A 327 11.45 7.14 27.39
CA ALA A 327 11.17 8.58 27.45
C ALA A 327 12.46 9.42 27.27
N LEU A 328 12.29 10.75 27.20
CA LEU A 328 13.39 11.74 27.23
C LEU A 328 14.37 11.66 26.06
N VAL A 329 13.85 11.45 24.86
CA VAL A 329 14.62 11.38 23.63
C VAL A 329 14.18 12.50 22.66
N PRO A 330 15.09 13.14 21.90
CA PRO A 330 14.72 14.21 20.99
C PRO A 330 13.66 13.78 19.96
N GLY A 331 12.82 14.71 19.52
CA GLY A 331 11.91 14.52 18.39
C GLY A 331 12.66 14.43 17.05
N GLN A 332 12.08 13.77 16.04
CA GLN A 332 12.76 13.55 14.75
C GLN A 332 13.18 14.82 14.02
N ASP A 333 12.44 15.92 14.19
CA ASP A 333 12.74 17.21 13.58
C ASP A 333 13.82 18.01 14.34
N ASP A 334 14.27 17.52 15.51
CA ASP A 334 15.33 18.16 16.29
C ASP A 334 16.71 17.80 15.74
N PRO A 335 17.64 18.76 15.56
CA PRO A 335 19.00 18.48 15.10
C PRO A 335 19.77 17.47 15.96
N ARG A 336 19.44 17.34 17.26
CA ARG A 336 20.01 16.34 18.18
C ARG A 336 19.63 14.91 17.79
N PHE A 337 18.51 14.72 17.09
CA PHE A 337 18.00 13.39 16.76
C PHE A 337 18.95 12.61 15.86
N SER A 338 19.61 13.26 14.89
CA SER A 338 20.57 12.57 14.01
C SER A 338 21.76 11.99 14.80
N GLN A 339 22.20 12.70 15.84
CA GLN A 339 23.25 12.22 16.74
C GLN A 339 22.73 11.10 17.64
N TYR A 340 21.56 11.27 18.24
CA TYR A 340 20.89 10.23 19.03
C TYR A 340 20.73 8.94 18.21
N LEU A 341 20.28 9.03 16.96
CA LEU A 341 20.10 7.89 16.06
C LEU A 341 21.41 7.16 15.79
N ALA A 342 22.51 7.88 15.59
CA ALA A 342 23.82 7.29 15.31
C ALA A 342 24.45 6.64 16.55
N GLU A 343 24.35 7.28 17.71
CA GLU A 343 25.15 6.93 18.90
C GLU A 343 24.39 6.05 19.91
N VAL A 344 23.09 6.24 20.06
CA VAL A 344 22.28 5.59 21.10
C VAL A 344 21.21 4.71 20.46
N ALA A 345 20.46 5.26 19.51
CA ALA A 345 19.36 4.54 18.91
C ALA A 345 19.84 3.43 17.99
N SER A 346 21.02 3.51 17.38
CA SER A 346 21.50 2.56 16.36
C SER A 346 21.39 1.08 16.74
N THR A 347 21.38 0.74 18.03
CA THR A 347 21.16 -0.63 18.53
C THR A 347 20.02 -0.81 19.55
N ASN A 348 19.25 0.23 19.90
CA ASN A 348 18.21 0.15 20.95
C ASN A 348 16.82 -0.22 20.40
N PHE A 349 15.79 -0.15 21.25
CA PHE A 349 14.39 -0.46 20.93
C PHE A 349 13.63 0.58 20.11
N ASP A 350 14.05 1.86 20.13
CA ASP A 350 13.34 2.95 19.43
C ASP A 350 13.23 2.60 17.94
N VAL A 351 12.07 2.79 17.33
CA VAL A 351 11.87 2.45 15.92
C VAL A 351 12.08 3.64 14.99
N ARG A 352 12.08 4.87 15.54
CA ARG A 352 12.08 6.12 14.77
C ARG A 352 13.39 6.24 13.98
N GLY A 353 13.27 6.63 12.71
CA GLY A 353 14.40 6.67 11.77
C GLY A 353 14.90 5.30 11.29
N LYS A 354 14.24 4.18 11.64
CA LYS A 354 14.65 2.81 11.28
C LYS A 354 13.57 2.07 10.47
N ASP A 355 13.90 0.87 10.01
CA ASP A 355 13.00 0.06 9.18
C ASP A 355 11.74 -0.41 9.93
N ALA A 356 11.83 -0.64 11.23
CA ALA A 356 10.68 -1.01 12.07
C ALA A 356 9.60 0.08 12.13
N ALA A 357 9.93 1.38 12.05
CA ALA A 357 8.93 2.43 11.99
C ALA A 357 8.11 2.37 10.68
N LYS A 358 8.73 1.95 9.58
CA LYS A 358 8.03 1.73 8.30
C LYS A 358 7.06 0.56 8.41
N VAL A 359 7.42 -0.49 9.17
CA VAL A 359 6.54 -1.62 9.51
C VAL A 359 5.40 -1.18 10.44
N LEU A 360 5.62 -0.36 11.45
CA LEU A 360 4.51 0.05 12.33
C LEU A 360 3.54 1.01 11.61
N SER A 361 4.09 1.97 10.85
CA SER A 361 3.30 2.81 9.95
C SER A 361 2.44 1.98 9.01
N ALA A 362 2.93 0.80 8.62
CA ALA A 362 2.22 -0.13 7.78
C ALA A 362 0.85 -0.52 8.27
N TRP A 363 0.91 -1.25 9.36
CA TRP A 363 -0.16 -1.99 9.94
C TRP A 363 -1.16 -1.03 10.58
N TYR A 364 -0.68 0.13 11.02
CA TYR A 364 -1.46 1.04 11.84
C TYR A 364 -2.05 2.22 11.06
N SER A 365 -1.37 2.71 10.01
CA SER A 365 -1.80 3.91 9.28
C SER A 365 -2.66 3.66 8.04
N ALA A 366 -3.08 2.41 7.78
CA ALA A 366 -3.86 2.01 6.59
C ALA A 366 -3.07 2.04 5.27
N THR A 367 -1.77 1.78 5.36
CA THR A 367 -0.86 1.55 4.22
C THR A 367 -0.84 0.03 3.95
N ASN A 368 -1.04 -0.45 2.72
CA ASN A 368 -1.03 -1.87 2.34
C ASN A 368 0.41 -2.37 2.04
N TYR A 369 0.80 -3.56 2.49
CA TYR A 369 2.19 -4.06 2.39
C TYR A 369 2.23 -5.31 1.55
N LEU A 370 3.17 -5.35 0.62
CA LEU A 370 3.38 -6.46 -0.30
C LEU A 370 4.65 -7.19 0.07
N THR A 371 4.48 -8.47 0.38
CA THR A 371 5.55 -9.42 0.66
C THR A 371 6.01 -10.10 -0.62
N PHE A 372 7.15 -10.80 -0.59
CA PHE A 372 7.71 -11.47 -1.77
C PHE A 372 6.92 -12.72 -2.20
N GLY A 373 5.93 -13.13 -1.39
CA GLY A 373 4.94 -14.16 -1.75
C GLY A 373 3.78 -13.62 -2.59
N ASP A 374 3.53 -12.31 -2.55
CA ASP A 374 2.45 -11.67 -3.29
C ASP A 374 2.86 -11.51 -4.75
N LYS A 375 2.06 -12.06 -5.68
CA LYS A 375 2.34 -11.97 -7.14
C LYS A 375 1.68 -10.76 -7.79
N THR A 376 0.57 -10.33 -7.21
CA THR A 376 -0.31 -9.26 -7.69
C THR A 376 -0.96 -8.56 -6.52
N PHE A 377 -1.01 -7.23 -6.55
CA PHE A 377 -1.81 -6.41 -5.65
C PHE A 377 -2.79 -5.56 -6.44
N THR A 378 -4.00 -5.41 -5.90
CA THR A 378 -5.01 -4.50 -6.44
C THR A 378 -5.52 -3.65 -5.29
N GLY A 379 -5.28 -2.35 -5.41
CA GLY A 379 -5.66 -1.33 -4.45
C GLY A 379 -7.15 -1.02 -4.47
N SER A 380 -7.53 -0.12 -3.58
CA SER A 380 -8.89 0.24 -3.25
C SER A 380 -9.37 1.43 -4.10
N SER A 381 -10.39 2.16 -3.61
CA SER A 381 -10.86 3.41 -4.23
C SER A 381 -10.44 4.65 -3.43
N LEU A 382 -9.51 4.45 -2.48
CA LEU A 382 -8.96 5.45 -1.57
C LEU A 382 -7.45 5.55 -1.82
N ASP A 383 -6.83 6.61 -1.30
CA ASP A 383 -5.38 6.82 -1.38
C ASP A 383 -4.61 5.70 -0.65
N ASP A 384 -4.12 4.74 -1.42
CA ASP A 384 -3.37 3.60 -0.92
C ASP A 384 -1.88 3.92 -0.86
N ARG A 385 -1.30 3.70 0.31
CA ARG A 385 0.16 3.72 0.47
C ARG A 385 0.63 2.26 0.42
N ILE A 386 1.56 1.92 -0.47
CA ILE A 386 1.93 0.55 -0.84
C ILE A 386 3.43 0.34 -0.61
N ALA A 387 3.85 -0.60 0.23
CA ALA A 387 5.29 -0.85 0.45
C ALA A 387 5.73 -2.21 -0.12
N LEU A 388 6.87 -2.25 -0.82
CA LEU A 388 7.40 -3.46 -1.46
C LEU A 388 8.52 -4.09 -0.58
N TYR A 389 8.25 -4.89 0.45
CA TYR A 389 9.28 -5.43 1.38
C TYR A 389 9.23 -6.96 1.59
N GLY A 390 10.40 -7.60 1.83
CA GLY A 390 10.55 -9.06 2.04
C GLY A 390 11.88 -9.69 1.55
N LYS A 391 12.98 -9.33 2.22
CA LYS A 391 14.30 -9.99 2.25
C LYS A 391 15.26 -9.83 1.05
N ALA A 392 16.38 -9.18 1.34
CA ALA A 392 17.66 -9.42 0.68
C ALA A 392 18.34 -10.63 1.35
N GLU A 393 18.69 -11.67 0.59
CA GLU A 393 19.68 -12.65 1.05
C GLU A 393 21.06 -12.28 0.50
N GLY A 394 22.02 -12.05 1.41
CA GLY A 394 23.45 -12.14 1.15
C GLY A 394 24.05 -11.05 0.26
N ALA A 395 24.38 -9.89 0.84
CA ALA A 395 25.23 -8.92 0.17
C ALA A 395 26.71 -9.37 0.19
N ALA A 396 27.26 -9.71 -0.98
CA ALA A 396 28.63 -9.40 -1.46
C ALA A 396 28.95 -10.28 -2.71
N THR A 397 29.13 -9.77 -3.94
CA THR A 397 30.28 -8.95 -4.39
C THR A 397 30.06 -8.45 -5.84
N LYS A 398 30.39 -7.17 -6.09
CA LYS A 398 30.83 -6.52 -7.34
C LYS A 398 30.09 -6.82 -8.67
N ALA A 399 29.33 -5.84 -9.19
CA ALA A 399 29.52 -5.25 -10.53
C ALA A 399 28.57 -4.06 -10.74
N GLN A 400 29.07 -3.04 -11.46
CA GLN A 400 28.35 -1.84 -11.85
C GLN A 400 27.50 -2.02 -13.12
N GLN A 401 26.47 -1.17 -13.21
CA GLN A 401 25.93 -0.45 -14.37
C GLN A 401 25.16 -1.14 -15.53
N VAL A 402 24.01 -0.50 -15.83
CA VAL A 402 23.22 -0.34 -17.09
C VAL A 402 22.55 -1.57 -17.72
N ASN A 403 21.22 -1.46 -17.86
CA ASN A 403 20.31 -2.19 -18.75
C ASN A 403 20.94 -3.34 -19.55
N THR A 404 20.80 -4.59 -19.12
CA THR A 404 20.85 -5.75 -20.00
C THR A 404 20.49 -6.98 -19.19
N PHE A 405 19.40 -7.67 -19.51
CA PHE A 405 19.50 -9.12 -19.44
C PHE A 405 19.74 -9.59 -20.85
N PRO A 406 20.98 -10.01 -21.16
CA PRO A 406 21.20 -10.61 -22.44
C PRO A 406 20.45 -11.93 -22.47
N MET A 407 19.47 -12.05 -23.36
CA MET A 407 18.77 -13.31 -23.55
C MET A 407 19.71 -14.25 -24.33
N LYS A 408 20.12 -15.35 -23.71
CA LYS A 408 20.98 -16.37 -24.33
C LYS A 408 20.12 -17.53 -24.80
N ILE A 409 20.14 -17.76 -26.10
CA ILE A 409 19.50 -18.91 -26.72
C ILE A 409 20.60 -19.91 -27.03
N THR A 410 20.53 -21.11 -26.45
CA THR A 410 21.49 -22.19 -26.68
C THR A 410 20.84 -23.28 -27.51
N LEU A 411 21.50 -23.69 -28.59
CA LEU A 411 21.04 -24.70 -29.53
C LEU A 411 22.05 -25.83 -29.61
N GLY A 412 21.58 -27.07 -29.43
CA GLY A 412 22.38 -28.26 -29.63
C GLY A 412 22.15 -28.84 -31.02
N ILE A 413 23.16 -28.82 -31.88
CA ILE A 413 23.04 -29.20 -33.29
C ILE A 413 24.05 -30.31 -33.63
N SER A 414 23.59 -31.34 -34.36
CA SER A 414 24.41 -32.39 -34.97
C SER A 414 24.21 -32.42 -36.49
N GLY A 415 25.15 -32.99 -37.24
CA GLY A 415 25.02 -33.16 -38.69
C GLY A 415 25.74 -34.39 -39.23
N THR A 416 25.43 -34.77 -40.47
CA THR A 416 26.09 -35.89 -41.15
C THR A 416 27.52 -35.52 -41.55
N ILE A 417 28.44 -36.45 -41.42
CA ILE A 417 29.82 -36.38 -41.91
C ILE A 417 29.88 -37.15 -43.24
N LEU A 418 30.08 -36.44 -44.34
CA LEU A 418 30.13 -37.01 -45.69
C LEU A 418 31.52 -36.79 -46.27
N ALA A 419 32.21 -37.87 -46.65
CA ALA A 419 33.56 -37.82 -47.20
C ALA A 419 34.57 -36.99 -46.37
N GLY A 420 34.39 -36.94 -45.04
CA GLY A 420 35.26 -36.18 -44.13
C GLY A 420 34.86 -34.71 -43.94
N GLU A 421 33.74 -34.26 -44.51
CA GLU A 421 33.23 -32.90 -44.38
C GLU A 421 31.89 -32.84 -43.65
N THR A 422 31.60 -31.67 -43.08
CA THR A 422 30.42 -31.40 -42.23
C THR A 422 29.61 -30.20 -42.73
N PRO A 423 28.29 -30.17 -42.46
CA PRO A 423 27.41 -29.10 -42.92
C PRO A 423 27.59 -27.79 -42.15
N SER A 424 27.12 -26.70 -42.75
CA SER A 424 26.99 -25.39 -42.10
C SER A 424 25.50 -25.03 -41.90
N VAL A 425 25.22 -24.28 -40.84
CA VAL A 425 23.87 -23.86 -40.44
C VAL A 425 23.80 -22.35 -40.29
N HIS A 426 22.71 -21.75 -40.73
CA HIS A 426 22.41 -20.33 -40.59
C HIS A 426 21.32 -20.15 -39.54
N LEU A 427 21.51 -19.21 -38.62
CA LEU A 427 20.66 -19.04 -37.45
C LEU A 427 19.84 -17.75 -37.53
N TYR A 428 18.54 -17.84 -37.29
CA TYR A 428 17.63 -16.69 -37.24
C TYR A 428 16.79 -16.70 -35.96
N VAL A 429 16.50 -15.50 -35.43
CA VAL A 429 15.58 -15.29 -34.30
C VAL A 429 14.54 -14.26 -34.72
N ASN A 430 13.25 -14.62 -34.69
CA ASN A 430 12.13 -13.80 -35.17
C ASN A 430 12.37 -13.20 -36.57
N GLY A 431 12.96 -13.98 -37.48
CA GLY A 431 13.33 -13.53 -38.82
C GLY A 431 14.60 -12.67 -38.92
N VAL A 432 15.25 -12.31 -37.81
CA VAL A 432 16.53 -11.57 -37.78
C VAL A 432 17.70 -12.54 -37.88
N ASP A 433 18.67 -12.24 -38.74
CA ASP A 433 19.84 -13.07 -39.06
C ASP A 433 20.99 -12.93 -38.04
N TYR A 434 21.51 -14.06 -37.54
CA TYR A 434 22.64 -14.16 -36.59
C TYR A 434 23.86 -14.91 -37.17
N GLY A 435 23.88 -15.15 -38.48
CA GLY A 435 25.01 -15.64 -39.24
C GLY A 435 25.15 -17.17 -39.29
N THR A 436 26.08 -17.62 -40.16
CA THR A 436 26.38 -19.03 -40.41
C THR A 436 27.37 -19.62 -39.39
N ARG A 437 27.25 -20.91 -39.07
CA ARG A 437 28.16 -21.71 -38.25
C ARG A 437 28.46 -23.05 -38.92
N LYS A 438 29.73 -23.43 -39.07
CA LYS A 438 30.15 -24.74 -39.58
C LYS A 438 30.26 -25.73 -38.42
N LEU A 439 29.70 -26.93 -38.56
CA LEU A 439 29.86 -27.98 -37.55
C LEU A 439 31.29 -28.55 -37.62
N GLU A 440 31.89 -28.84 -36.47
CA GLU A 440 33.18 -29.51 -36.40
C GLU A 440 33.03 -31.01 -36.73
N ASN A 441 34.02 -31.59 -37.43
CA ASN A 441 34.01 -33.00 -37.79
C ASN A 441 34.47 -33.89 -36.63
N ILE A 442 33.57 -34.08 -35.65
CA ILE A 442 33.80 -34.91 -34.47
C ILE A 442 32.75 -36.00 -34.46
N ALA A 443 33.09 -37.24 -34.79
CA ALA A 443 32.11 -38.33 -34.91
C ALA A 443 31.49 -38.75 -33.58
N SER A 444 30.16 -38.94 -33.54
CA SER A 444 29.38 -39.38 -32.37
C SER A 444 29.34 -40.91 -32.18
N GLY A 445 29.85 -41.67 -33.14
CA GLY A 445 29.67 -43.13 -33.22
C GLY A 445 28.31 -43.58 -33.76
N TYR A 446 27.35 -42.67 -33.93
CA TYR A 446 26.07 -42.93 -34.56
C TYR A 446 26.17 -42.83 -36.10
N VAL A 447 25.60 -43.80 -36.81
CA VAL A 447 25.63 -43.91 -38.28
C VAL A 447 24.24 -44.30 -38.76
N ASP A 448 23.68 -43.55 -39.71
CA ASP A 448 22.40 -43.88 -40.35
C ASP A 448 22.58 -44.18 -41.85
N ALA A 449 21.47 -44.34 -42.59
CA ALA A 449 21.49 -44.62 -44.02
C ALA A 449 22.16 -43.51 -44.86
N THR A 450 22.43 -42.34 -44.29
CA THR A 450 23.17 -41.24 -44.93
C THR A 450 24.63 -41.15 -44.51
N GLY A 451 25.07 -41.87 -43.47
CA GLY A 451 26.48 -41.93 -43.04
C GLY A 451 26.68 -41.61 -41.55
N PRO A 452 27.94 -41.47 -41.09
CA PRO A 452 28.26 -41.14 -39.71
C PRO A 452 27.84 -39.71 -39.35
N TRP A 453 27.52 -39.46 -38.08
CA TRP A 453 27.07 -38.16 -37.59
C TRP A 453 28.05 -37.53 -36.61
N THR A 454 28.08 -36.20 -36.55
CA THR A 454 28.85 -35.47 -35.54
C THR A 454 28.25 -35.65 -34.15
N THR A 455 29.07 -35.49 -33.11
CA THR A 455 28.60 -35.18 -31.76
C THR A 455 27.77 -33.90 -31.78
N GLN A 456 26.86 -33.78 -30.80
CA GLN A 456 26.04 -32.59 -30.63
C GLN A 456 26.93 -31.42 -30.20
N GLN A 457 26.90 -30.36 -31.00
CA GLN A 457 27.64 -29.12 -30.75
C GLN A 457 26.69 -28.03 -30.28
N GLN A 458 27.15 -27.22 -29.34
CA GLN A 458 26.34 -26.13 -28.79
C GLN A 458 26.65 -24.82 -29.48
N PHE A 459 25.60 -24.12 -29.92
CA PHE A 459 25.65 -22.79 -30.48
C PHE A 459 24.84 -21.85 -29.61
N THR A 460 25.43 -20.72 -29.22
CA THR A 460 24.78 -19.74 -28.36
C THR A 460 24.60 -18.43 -29.09
N ILE A 461 23.37 -17.92 -29.11
CA ILE A 461 23.01 -16.60 -29.61
C ILE A 461 22.74 -15.72 -28.39
N SER A 462 23.41 -14.57 -28.30
CA SER A 462 23.19 -13.60 -27.22
C SER A 462 22.47 -12.37 -27.79
N LEU A 463 21.32 -12.05 -27.22
CA LEU A 463 20.54 -10.86 -27.55
C LEU A 463 20.78 -9.81 -26.46
N PRO A 464 20.79 -8.51 -26.77
CA PRO A 464 21.13 -7.48 -25.79
C PRO A 464 20.01 -7.23 -24.75
N ALA A 465 18.78 -7.69 -24.99
CA ALA A 465 17.63 -7.52 -24.11
C ALA A 465 16.63 -8.70 -24.19
N ILE A 466 15.70 -8.78 -23.23
CA ILE A 466 14.58 -9.73 -23.25
C ILE A 466 13.70 -9.44 -24.48
N THR A 467 13.52 -10.43 -25.35
CA THR A 467 12.82 -10.30 -26.64
C THR A 467 11.71 -11.34 -26.69
N ASP A 468 10.50 -10.96 -27.12
CA ASP A 468 9.40 -11.92 -27.33
C ASP A 468 9.77 -12.89 -28.45
N LEU A 469 9.80 -14.19 -28.17
CA LEU A 469 10.23 -15.21 -29.11
C LEU A 469 9.03 -15.83 -29.84
N SER A 470 8.83 -15.43 -31.09
CA SER A 470 7.80 -15.99 -31.97
C SER A 470 8.36 -17.06 -32.92
N GLU A 471 9.65 -17.00 -33.28
CA GLU A 471 10.29 -17.98 -34.17
C GLU A 471 11.79 -18.14 -33.86
N LEU A 472 12.29 -19.38 -33.82
CA LEU A 472 13.72 -19.70 -33.79
C LEU A 472 14.03 -20.66 -34.93
N LYS A 473 14.80 -20.20 -35.92
CA LYS A 473 14.96 -20.92 -37.18
C LYS A 473 16.41 -21.26 -37.46
N VAL A 474 16.67 -22.53 -37.79
CA VAL A 474 17.99 -23.04 -38.16
C VAL A 474 17.92 -23.50 -39.62
N VAL A 475 18.41 -22.67 -40.52
CA VAL A 475 18.42 -22.97 -41.95
C VAL A 475 19.68 -23.74 -42.30
N HIS A 476 19.53 -24.86 -43.00
CA HIS A 476 20.67 -25.53 -43.62
C HIS A 476 21.08 -24.74 -44.86
N GLU A 477 22.26 -24.13 -44.83
CA GLU A 477 22.82 -23.55 -46.05
C GLU A 477 23.50 -24.63 -46.87
N SER A 478 22.83 -25.04 -47.95
CA SER A 478 23.46 -25.87 -48.97
C SER A 478 24.48 -25.06 -49.75
N SER A 479 25.69 -24.94 -49.24
CA SER A 479 26.85 -24.62 -50.07
C SER A 479 28.02 -25.54 -49.72
N SER A 480 28.06 -26.64 -50.47
CA SER A 480 29.25 -27.43 -50.80
C SER A 480 30.16 -27.87 -49.65
N ALA A 481 29.79 -28.98 -49.01
CA ALA A 481 30.74 -30.08 -48.89
C ALA A 481 30.52 -31.00 -50.11
N ALA A 482 31.23 -30.72 -51.21
CA ALA A 482 31.25 -31.55 -52.42
C ALA A 482 29.90 -31.88 -53.11
N GLY A 483 28.89 -31.00 -53.06
CA GLY A 483 27.68 -31.14 -53.88
C GLY A 483 26.84 -32.39 -53.62
N GLN A 484 26.95 -33.01 -52.44
CA GLN A 484 26.18 -34.21 -52.13
C GLN A 484 24.78 -33.86 -51.63
N ALA A 485 23.76 -34.29 -52.40
CA ALA A 485 22.34 -34.03 -52.17
C ALA A 485 21.78 -34.58 -50.83
N ASN A 486 22.60 -35.26 -50.02
CA ASN A 486 22.15 -36.09 -48.90
C ASN A 486 22.61 -35.60 -47.51
N ALA A 487 23.25 -34.43 -47.39
CA ALA A 487 23.67 -33.90 -46.10
C ALA A 487 22.48 -33.51 -45.20
N LYS A 488 22.50 -33.96 -43.94
CA LYS A 488 21.44 -33.71 -42.96
C LYS A 488 21.96 -32.98 -41.72
N VAL A 489 21.07 -32.21 -41.09
CA VAL A 489 21.29 -31.45 -39.85
C VAL A 489 20.13 -31.78 -38.92
N TYR A 490 20.45 -31.95 -37.64
CA TYR A 490 19.52 -32.28 -36.58
C TYR A 490 19.68 -31.31 -35.41
N LEU A 491 18.58 -30.67 -35.01
CA LEU A 491 18.54 -29.79 -33.84
C LEU A 491 18.07 -30.63 -32.64
N ALA A 492 19.05 -31.06 -31.84
CA ALA A 492 18.88 -31.99 -30.72
C ALA A 492 18.33 -31.33 -29.46
N SER A 493 18.64 -30.06 -29.23
CA SER A 493 18.09 -29.31 -28.09
C SER A 493 18.03 -27.82 -28.37
N ALA A 494 17.15 -27.13 -27.64
CA ALA A 494 17.11 -25.68 -27.58
C ALA A 494 16.78 -25.26 -26.13
N SER A 495 17.44 -24.22 -25.64
CA SER A 495 17.13 -23.62 -24.36
C SER A 495 17.28 -22.10 -24.39
N VAL A 496 16.50 -21.42 -23.55
CA VAL A 496 16.60 -19.96 -23.36
C VAL A 496 17.01 -19.72 -21.92
N ASN A 497 18.17 -19.09 -21.72
CA ASN A 497 18.80 -18.89 -20.40
C ASN A 497 18.84 -20.18 -19.57
N GLY A 498 19.07 -21.33 -20.22
CA GLY A 498 19.17 -22.65 -19.58
C GLY A 498 17.85 -23.41 -19.43
N VAL A 499 16.70 -22.81 -19.73
CA VAL A 499 15.39 -23.50 -19.69
C VAL A 499 15.15 -24.23 -21.00
N ALA A 500 15.02 -25.56 -20.95
CA ALA A 500 14.82 -26.41 -22.12
C ALA A 500 13.44 -26.17 -22.76
N LEU A 501 13.41 -26.07 -24.09
CA LEU A 501 12.18 -25.92 -24.87
C LEU A 501 11.65 -27.29 -25.29
N THR A 502 10.36 -27.56 -25.05
CA THR A 502 9.78 -28.91 -25.12
C THR A 502 9.05 -29.24 -26.42
N GLN A 503 8.97 -28.32 -27.39
CA GLN A 503 8.39 -28.55 -28.72
C GLN A 503 9.38 -28.12 -29.82
N ILE A 504 9.93 -29.10 -30.55
CA ILE A 504 10.87 -28.89 -31.67
C ILE A 504 10.24 -29.52 -32.92
N ASP A 505 9.84 -28.72 -33.91
CA ASP A 505 9.40 -29.25 -35.21
C ASP A 505 10.61 -29.48 -36.12
N GLN A 506 10.92 -30.75 -36.35
CA GLN A 506 12.09 -31.17 -37.10
C GLN A 506 11.86 -31.27 -38.61
N SER A 507 10.61 -31.20 -39.08
CA SER A 507 10.25 -31.38 -40.49
C SER A 507 10.57 -30.16 -41.36
N THR A 508 10.51 -28.97 -40.76
CA THR A 508 10.78 -27.66 -41.40
C THR A 508 12.11 -27.04 -40.98
N LYS A 509 12.88 -27.76 -40.14
CA LYS A 509 14.11 -27.26 -39.47
C LYS A 509 13.90 -25.93 -38.74
N THR A 510 12.68 -25.70 -38.26
CA THR A 510 12.25 -24.46 -37.61
C THR A 510 11.63 -24.81 -36.25
N ILE A 511 12.12 -24.22 -35.17
CA ILE A 511 11.43 -24.27 -33.88
C ILE A 511 10.48 -23.08 -33.83
N THR A 512 9.18 -23.37 -33.98
CA THR A 512 8.15 -22.37 -33.68
C THR A 512 7.76 -22.53 -32.22
N ILE A 513 8.14 -21.58 -31.37
CA ILE A 513 7.79 -21.59 -29.95
C ILE A 513 6.42 -20.92 -29.81
N GLY A 514 5.40 -21.66 -29.42
CA GLY A 514 4.14 -21.04 -28.97
C GLY A 514 4.38 -20.31 -27.65
N GLY A 515 4.06 -19.01 -27.58
CA GLY A 515 4.33 -18.15 -26.42
C GLY A 515 3.89 -18.71 -25.05
N ASN A 516 2.94 -19.64 -25.02
CA ASN A 516 2.45 -20.31 -23.82
C ASN A 516 3.51 -21.16 -23.08
N ALA A 517 4.46 -21.80 -23.76
CA ALA A 517 5.48 -22.63 -23.10
C ALA A 517 6.56 -21.79 -22.38
N TRP A 518 6.88 -20.61 -22.92
CA TRP A 518 7.76 -19.61 -22.31
C TRP A 518 7.09 -18.96 -21.09
N ASN A 519 5.80 -18.61 -21.20
CA ASN A 519 5.02 -18.03 -20.11
C ASN A 519 4.92 -18.98 -18.89
N SER A 520 4.81 -20.29 -19.11
CA SER A 520 4.80 -21.29 -18.03
C SER A 520 6.13 -21.41 -17.27
N GLY A 521 7.27 -21.10 -17.90
CA GLY A 521 8.59 -21.09 -17.25
C GLY A 521 8.88 -19.84 -16.40
N ILE A 522 8.16 -18.74 -16.64
CA ILE A 522 8.18 -17.53 -15.80
C ILE A 522 7.36 -17.73 -14.52
N ALA A 523 6.28 -18.52 -14.58
CA ALA A 523 5.36 -18.75 -13.46
C ALA A 523 5.99 -19.44 -12.22
N GLY A 524 7.18 -20.05 -12.36
CA GLY A 524 7.92 -20.73 -11.30
C GLY A 524 9.06 -19.94 -10.64
N ARG A 525 9.21 -18.63 -10.92
CA ARG A 525 10.31 -17.80 -10.39
C ARG A 525 9.89 -16.96 -9.18
N THR A 526 10.83 -16.70 -8.26
CA THR A 526 10.64 -15.83 -7.08
C THR A 526 10.32 -14.39 -7.49
N THR A 527 9.27 -13.81 -6.91
CA THR A 527 8.80 -12.44 -7.15
C THR A 527 9.85 -11.40 -6.71
N GLY A 528 9.97 -10.27 -7.41
CA GLY A 528 10.92 -9.18 -7.13
C GLY A 528 12.23 -9.25 -7.94
N THR A 529 12.46 -10.33 -8.68
CA THR A 529 13.61 -10.44 -9.59
C THR A 529 13.37 -9.70 -10.91
N VAL A 530 14.45 -9.38 -11.60
CA VAL A 530 14.47 -8.77 -12.94
C VAL A 530 13.68 -9.51 -14.03
N TYR A 531 13.31 -10.78 -13.77
CA TYR A 531 12.54 -11.64 -14.66
C TYR A 531 11.16 -12.04 -14.12
N SER A 532 10.79 -11.61 -12.91
CA SER A 532 9.49 -11.86 -12.25
C SER A 532 9.16 -10.68 -11.33
N ALA A 533 8.86 -9.53 -11.93
CA ALA A 533 8.60 -8.29 -11.20
C ALA A 533 7.21 -8.33 -10.53
N LEU A 534 7.14 -7.78 -9.32
CA LEU A 534 5.89 -7.65 -8.56
C LEU A 534 4.89 -6.78 -9.34
N GLN A 535 3.66 -7.25 -9.53
CA GLN A 535 2.61 -6.47 -10.19
C GLN A 535 1.77 -5.75 -9.14
N VAL A 536 1.71 -4.42 -9.23
CA VAL A 536 0.95 -3.58 -8.30
C VAL A 536 -0.01 -2.73 -9.12
N ASP A 537 -1.29 -2.80 -8.86
CA ASP A 537 -2.30 -1.86 -9.36
C ASP A 537 -2.81 -1.06 -8.16
N GLY A 538 -2.58 0.26 -8.12
CA GLY A 538 -3.01 1.13 -7.01
C GLY A 538 -4.53 1.33 -6.94
N GLY A 539 -5.26 1.03 -8.02
CA GLY A 539 -6.71 1.24 -8.05
C GLY A 539 -7.08 2.69 -8.36
N ALA A 540 -8.05 3.25 -7.63
CA ALA A 540 -8.46 4.65 -7.76
C ALA A 540 -8.09 5.40 -6.48
N GLY A 541 -7.71 6.67 -6.60
CA GLY A 541 -7.16 7.44 -5.48
C GLY A 541 -5.81 8.03 -5.84
N SER A 542 -5.08 8.54 -4.85
CA SER A 542 -3.69 8.96 -4.97
C SER A 542 -2.77 8.01 -4.23
N ASP A 543 -2.15 7.09 -4.97
CA ASP A 543 -1.44 5.95 -4.41
C ASP A 543 0.08 6.18 -4.38
N THR A 544 0.74 5.74 -3.30
CA THR A 544 2.19 5.96 -3.10
C THR A 544 2.90 4.66 -2.82
N VAL A 545 3.87 4.29 -3.67
CA VAL A 545 4.73 3.12 -3.48
C VAL A 545 6.02 3.46 -2.70
N TYR A 546 6.44 2.63 -1.75
CA TYR A 546 7.68 2.78 -0.98
C TYR A 546 8.70 1.67 -1.29
N VAL A 547 9.98 2.03 -1.49
CA VAL A 547 11.10 1.11 -1.80
C VAL A 547 12.29 1.25 -0.83
N LEU A 548 13.20 0.26 -0.75
CA LEU A 548 14.29 0.19 0.26
C LEU A 548 15.60 0.86 -0.15
N GLY A 549 15.83 1.11 -1.44
CA GLY A 549 17.03 1.78 -1.92
C GLY A 549 16.80 3.28 -2.14
N ASN A 550 17.91 4.02 -2.20
CA ASN A 550 17.97 5.40 -2.68
C ASN A 550 17.52 5.49 -4.14
N ALA A 551 17.06 6.66 -4.59
CA ALA A 551 16.61 6.83 -5.99
C ALA A 551 17.68 6.45 -7.03
N SER A 552 18.96 6.68 -6.73
CA SER A 552 20.08 6.32 -7.61
C SER A 552 20.26 4.81 -7.83
N LYS A 553 19.57 3.97 -7.05
CA LYS A 553 19.60 2.51 -7.13
C LYS A 553 18.45 1.93 -7.97
N TYR A 554 17.60 2.78 -8.57
CA TYR A 554 16.49 2.33 -9.41
C TYR A 554 16.55 2.99 -10.77
N ALA A 555 16.47 2.17 -11.81
CA ALA A 555 16.11 2.59 -13.15
C ALA A 555 14.58 2.55 -13.28
N ILE A 556 13.99 3.70 -13.58
CA ILE A 556 12.54 3.85 -13.76
C ILE A 556 12.25 3.96 -15.25
N SER A 557 11.35 3.14 -15.76
CA SER A 557 10.94 3.14 -17.18
C SER A 557 9.42 3.03 -17.30
N TYR A 558 8.84 3.66 -18.30
CA TYR A 558 7.40 3.58 -18.55
C TYR A 558 7.11 2.38 -19.46
N GLN A 559 6.10 1.58 -19.11
CA GLN A 559 5.57 0.54 -20.00
C GLN A 559 4.39 1.08 -20.81
N ASP A 560 3.54 1.88 -20.18
CA ASP A 560 2.46 2.66 -20.81
C ASP A 560 2.12 3.89 -19.94
N ASN A 561 1.02 4.58 -20.26
CA ASN A 561 0.60 5.83 -19.62
C ASN A 561 0.09 5.65 -18.17
N THR A 562 -0.24 4.43 -17.77
CA THR A 562 -0.73 4.09 -16.43
C THR A 562 0.24 3.21 -15.66
N THR A 563 1.24 2.64 -16.33
CA THR A 563 2.10 1.57 -15.82
C THR A 563 3.59 1.93 -15.91
N ILE A 564 4.28 2.01 -14.77
CA ILE A 564 5.73 2.19 -14.68
C ILE A 564 6.43 0.93 -14.19
N LYS A 565 7.63 0.68 -14.71
CA LYS A 565 8.53 -0.35 -14.25
C LYS A 565 9.64 0.26 -13.40
N LEU A 566 9.71 -0.17 -12.15
CA LEU A 566 10.85 0.01 -11.27
C LEU A 566 11.80 -1.16 -11.48
N ALA A 567 13.00 -0.88 -11.99
CA ALA A 567 14.09 -1.84 -12.11
C ALA A 567 15.18 -1.49 -11.10
N GLU A 568 15.37 -2.33 -10.10
CA GLU A 568 16.38 -2.12 -9.07
C GLU A 568 17.76 -2.54 -9.59
N THR A 569 18.78 -1.72 -9.34
CA THR A 569 20.12 -1.85 -9.97
C THR A 569 21.24 -2.18 -8.98
N SER A 570 20.92 -2.44 -7.71
CA SER A 570 21.90 -2.63 -6.62
C SER A 570 21.74 -3.92 -5.81
N GLY A 571 20.87 -4.84 -6.23
CA GLY A 571 20.76 -6.19 -5.67
C GLY A 571 19.71 -6.35 -4.56
N LEU A 572 18.82 -5.39 -4.39
CA LEU A 572 17.73 -5.42 -3.40
C LEU A 572 16.51 -6.25 -3.86
N ALA A 573 16.50 -6.72 -5.12
CA ALA A 573 15.41 -7.52 -5.69
C ALA A 573 14.02 -6.86 -5.52
N GLN A 574 13.95 -5.54 -5.68
CA GLN A 574 12.70 -4.76 -5.65
C GLN A 574 12.27 -4.32 -7.04
N ASN A 575 12.20 -5.26 -7.97
CA ASN A 575 11.67 -4.99 -9.29
C ASN A 575 10.14 -5.06 -9.25
N ALA A 576 9.48 -4.01 -9.73
CA ALA A 576 8.02 -3.94 -9.74
C ALA A 576 7.50 -3.28 -11.02
N VAL A 577 6.28 -3.67 -11.39
CA VAL A 577 5.44 -3.02 -12.38
C VAL A 577 4.29 -2.39 -11.61
N LEU A 578 4.22 -1.06 -11.62
CA LEU A 578 3.26 -0.26 -10.88
C LEU A 578 2.27 0.37 -11.86
N LYS A 579 1.02 -0.07 -11.81
CA LYS A 579 -0.12 0.47 -12.52
C LYS A 579 -0.95 1.32 -11.56
N ASN A 580 -1.50 2.44 -12.03
CA ASN A 580 -2.33 3.34 -11.21
C ASN A 580 -1.65 3.77 -9.89
N VAL A 581 -0.35 4.11 -9.92
CA VAL A 581 0.38 4.65 -8.76
C VAL A 581 0.85 6.08 -9.04
N GLU A 582 0.70 6.99 -8.09
CA GLU A 582 0.92 8.43 -8.22
C GLU A 582 2.32 8.84 -7.75
N THR A 583 2.91 8.14 -6.79
CA THR A 583 4.22 8.50 -6.20
C THR A 583 5.06 7.27 -5.88
N VAL A 584 6.38 7.36 -6.02
CA VAL A 584 7.35 6.39 -5.47
C VAL A 584 8.29 7.11 -4.51
N ASN A 585 8.33 6.66 -3.26
CA ASN A 585 9.21 7.16 -2.21
C ASN A 585 10.39 6.22 -1.98
N PHE A 586 11.60 6.79 -1.98
CA PHE A 586 12.86 6.06 -1.79
C PHE A 586 13.38 6.19 -0.36
N ALA A 587 14.31 5.32 0.01
CA ALA A 587 14.83 5.27 1.37
C ALA A 587 15.68 6.49 1.77
N ASP A 588 16.18 7.27 0.81
CA ASP A 588 16.89 8.54 1.04
C ASP A 588 15.96 9.75 1.18
N GLY A 589 14.65 9.52 1.26
CA GLY A 589 13.64 10.59 1.33
C GLY A 589 13.38 11.27 -0.01
N SER A 590 14.06 10.87 -1.08
CA SER A 590 13.72 11.35 -2.41
C SER A 590 12.36 10.81 -2.85
N VAL A 591 11.65 11.63 -3.63
CA VAL A 591 10.29 11.34 -4.09
C VAL A 591 10.30 11.40 -5.60
N TYR A 592 9.90 10.30 -6.24
CA TYR A 592 9.60 10.26 -7.66
C TYR A 592 8.08 10.28 -7.82
N SER A 593 7.54 11.48 -8.02
CA SER A 593 6.12 11.62 -8.31
C SER A 593 5.84 11.08 -9.71
N VAL A 594 5.30 9.87 -9.76
CA VAL A 594 4.83 9.25 -11.00
C VAL A 594 3.87 10.21 -11.68
N THR A 595 2.95 10.83 -10.93
CA THR A 595 2.00 11.91 -11.31
C THR A 595 2.62 13.14 -11.94
N THR A 596 3.75 13.63 -11.44
CA THR A 596 4.44 14.78 -12.06
C THR A 596 4.95 14.48 -13.48
N LYS A 597 5.00 13.18 -13.83
CA LYS A 597 5.24 12.69 -15.20
C LYS A 597 4.05 11.92 -15.81
N LYS A 598 3.02 11.62 -15.02
CA LYS A 598 1.73 10.97 -15.38
C LYS A 598 0.75 12.01 -15.94
N PHE A 599 0.93 13.27 -15.60
CA PHE A 599 0.18 14.37 -16.18
C PHE A 599 1.15 15.50 -16.29
N SER A 600 1.90 15.53 -17.38
CA SER A 600 2.60 16.74 -17.76
C SER A 600 1.51 17.76 -18.10
N THR A 601 1.04 18.41 -17.04
CA THR A 601 0.14 19.54 -17.09
C THR A 601 1.04 20.74 -17.26
N PHE A 602 1.17 21.22 -18.49
CA PHE A 602 1.96 22.40 -18.74
C PHE A 602 1.13 23.62 -18.34
N SER A 603 1.63 24.40 -17.37
CA SER A 603 0.96 25.63 -16.97
C SER A 603 1.24 26.72 -18.00
N VAL A 604 0.18 27.38 -18.45
CA VAL A 604 0.24 28.50 -19.40
C VAL A 604 -0.26 29.73 -18.67
N ASP A 605 0.51 30.81 -18.73
CA ASP A 605 0.16 32.06 -18.06
C ASP A 605 -1.12 32.67 -18.66
N GLY A 606 -2.06 33.03 -17.79
CA GLY A 606 -3.31 33.70 -18.18
C GLY A 606 -4.53 32.81 -18.28
N GLY A 607 -5.64 33.39 -18.73
CA GLY A 607 -6.88 32.66 -19.01
C GLY A 607 -6.83 31.99 -20.39
N ARG A 608 -7.52 30.86 -20.56
CA ARG A 608 -7.47 30.05 -21.79
C ARG A 608 -7.89 30.83 -23.04
N ALA A 609 -8.85 31.74 -22.92
CA ALA A 609 -9.33 32.57 -24.04
C ALA A 609 -8.29 33.60 -24.52
N ALA A 610 -7.29 33.94 -23.69
CA ALA A 610 -6.21 34.86 -24.04
C ALA A 610 -5.00 34.16 -24.69
N ALA A 611 -5.01 32.83 -24.76
CA ALA A 611 -3.96 32.03 -25.38
C ALA A 611 -4.40 31.45 -26.73
N HIS A 612 -3.43 31.19 -27.61
CA HIS A 612 -3.65 30.58 -28.91
C HIS A 612 -2.97 29.22 -29.01
N LEU A 613 -3.75 28.17 -29.31
CA LEU A 613 -3.29 26.79 -29.44
C LEU A 613 -3.36 26.34 -30.91
N THR A 614 -2.37 25.57 -31.34
CA THR A 614 -2.41 24.89 -32.65
C THR A 614 -1.79 23.50 -32.52
N LYS A 615 -2.52 22.47 -32.93
CA LYS A 615 -2.03 21.09 -32.94
C LYS A 615 -1.21 20.83 -34.21
N ASN A 616 0.01 20.36 -34.04
CA ASN A 616 0.92 20.02 -35.12
C ASN A 616 0.66 18.58 -35.62
N GLY A 617 1.06 18.29 -36.86
CA GLY A 617 0.88 16.97 -37.48
C GLY A 617 1.67 15.83 -36.82
N ASP A 618 2.68 16.17 -36.00
CA ASP A 618 3.46 15.22 -35.20
C ASP A 618 2.83 14.93 -33.82
N GLY A 619 1.66 15.53 -33.53
CA GLY A 619 0.95 15.38 -32.27
C GLY A 619 1.37 16.36 -31.17
N SER A 620 2.39 17.20 -31.39
CA SER A 620 2.72 18.30 -30.47
C SER A 620 1.73 19.47 -30.57
N VAL A 621 1.70 20.35 -29.57
CA VAL A 621 0.83 21.53 -29.53
C VAL A 621 1.69 22.78 -29.41
N ALA A 622 1.58 23.68 -30.39
CA ALA A 622 2.11 25.03 -30.30
C ALA A 622 1.16 25.89 -29.45
N VAL A 623 1.69 26.60 -28.46
CA VAL A 623 0.94 27.48 -27.55
C VAL A 623 1.57 28.86 -27.55
N THR A 624 0.77 29.91 -27.74
CA THR A 624 1.17 31.29 -27.45
C THR A 624 0.34 31.80 -26.27
N ASP A 625 0.98 32.20 -25.18
CA ASP A 625 0.29 32.69 -23.98
C ASP A 625 -0.18 34.15 -24.12
N GLN A 626 -0.84 34.68 -23.08
CA GLN A 626 -1.36 36.05 -23.05
C GLN A 626 -0.27 37.13 -23.14
N ASN A 627 0.98 36.79 -22.81
CA ASN A 627 2.13 37.68 -22.83
C ASN A 627 2.88 37.63 -24.18
N GLY A 628 2.45 36.76 -25.09
CA GLY A 628 3.08 36.52 -26.39
C GLY A 628 4.25 35.53 -26.34
N ASN A 629 4.44 34.79 -25.23
CA ASN A 629 5.45 33.74 -25.16
C ASN A 629 4.96 32.51 -25.94
N ALA A 630 5.84 31.95 -26.77
CA ALA A 630 5.53 30.78 -27.59
C ALA A 630 6.21 29.52 -27.05
N TYR A 631 5.46 28.42 -27.01
CA TYR A 631 5.88 27.10 -26.53
C TYR A 631 5.54 26.04 -27.58
N THR A 632 6.41 25.03 -27.73
CA THR A 632 6.07 23.78 -28.42
C THR A 632 6.02 22.67 -27.39
N ILE A 633 4.84 22.12 -27.21
CA ILE A 633 4.52 21.24 -26.11
C ILE A 633 4.29 19.83 -26.66
N SER A 634 5.13 18.89 -26.25
CA SER A 634 5.01 17.46 -26.57
C SER A 634 5.00 16.64 -25.29
N SER A 635 4.44 15.43 -25.36
CA SER A 635 4.39 14.51 -24.21
C SER A 635 3.69 15.12 -22.99
N VAL A 636 2.60 15.87 -23.24
CA VAL A 636 1.73 16.59 -22.30
C VAL A 636 0.30 16.15 -22.53
N GLU A 637 -0.41 15.81 -21.45
CA GLU A 637 -1.81 15.39 -21.51
C GLU A 637 -2.77 16.56 -21.27
N LYS A 638 -2.36 17.54 -20.47
CA LYS A 638 -3.20 18.70 -20.15
C LYS A 638 -2.42 20.01 -20.23
N LEU A 639 -3.12 21.08 -20.59
CA LEU A 639 -2.64 22.44 -20.37
C LEU A 639 -3.46 23.04 -19.24
N ARG A 640 -2.82 23.73 -18.30
CA ARG A 640 -3.51 24.42 -17.21
C ARG A 640 -3.39 25.92 -17.40
N PHE A 641 -4.53 26.58 -17.47
CA PHE A 641 -4.66 28.03 -17.43
C PHE A 641 -5.13 28.47 -16.05
N SER A 642 -5.24 29.77 -15.85
CA SER A 642 -5.75 30.35 -14.58
C SER A 642 -7.25 30.11 -14.35
N ASP A 643 -8.02 29.78 -15.39
CA ASP A 643 -9.49 29.64 -15.39
C ASP A 643 -9.98 28.22 -15.73
N MET A 644 -9.25 27.47 -16.55
CA MET A 644 -9.62 26.11 -16.99
C MET A 644 -8.41 25.23 -17.33
N THR A 645 -8.65 23.94 -17.50
CA THR A 645 -7.72 23.00 -18.12
C THR A 645 -8.17 22.63 -19.54
N VAL A 646 -7.20 22.24 -20.37
CA VAL A 646 -7.39 21.69 -21.70
C VAL A 646 -6.85 20.27 -21.72
N ASP A 647 -7.70 19.26 -21.90
CA ASP A 647 -7.32 17.85 -22.09
C ASP A 647 -6.96 17.57 -23.55
N LEU A 648 -5.66 17.40 -23.81
CA LEU A 648 -5.11 17.13 -25.14
C LEU A 648 -5.44 15.72 -25.65
N GLY A 649 -5.84 14.81 -24.74
CA GLY A 649 -6.27 13.46 -25.04
C GLY A 649 -7.78 13.32 -25.30
N ALA A 650 -8.58 14.38 -25.09
CA ALA A 650 -10.04 14.31 -25.25
C ALA A 650 -10.49 13.80 -26.64
N PRO A 651 -9.90 14.23 -27.78
CA PRO A 651 -10.23 13.67 -29.09
C PRO A 651 -9.95 12.16 -29.20
N SER A 652 -8.81 11.70 -28.68
CA SER A 652 -8.43 10.28 -28.74
C SER A 652 -9.33 9.41 -27.84
N LYS A 653 -9.73 9.92 -26.67
CA LYS A 653 -10.70 9.27 -25.78
C LYS A 653 -12.05 9.13 -26.48
N ALA A 654 -12.54 10.21 -27.08
CA ALA A 654 -13.78 10.22 -27.84
C ALA A 654 -13.76 9.24 -29.04
N ALA A 655 -12.65 9.21 -29.78
CA ALA A 655 -12.46 8.31 -30.93
C ALA A 655 -12.38 6.82 -30.55
N SER A 656 -12.28 6.50 -29.26
CA SER A 656 -12.27 5.12 -28.78
C SER A 656 -13.65 4.48 -28.63
N LEU A 657 -14.72 5.26 -28.86
CA LEU A 657 -16.10 4.79 -28.99
C LEU A 657 -16.56 4.91 -30.45
N SER A 658 -17.61 4.17 -30.83
CA SER A 658 -18.31 4.48 -32.07
C SER A 658 -18.98 5.86 -31.99
N THR A 659 -19.18 6.51 -33.14
CA THR A 659 -19.86 7.81 -33.20
C THR A 659 -21.24 7.75 -32.56
N ALA A 660 -21.98 6.65 -32.75
CA ALA A 660 -23.32 6.49 -32.18
C ALA A 660 -23.29 6.40 -30.65
N GLU A 661 -22.33 5.69 -30.08
CA GLU A 661 -22.15 5.57 -28.62
C GLU A 661 -21.76 6.90 -27.99
N LEU A 662 -20.77 7.59 -28.59
CA LEU A 662 -20.34 8.91 -28.13
C LEU A 662 -21.49 9.92 -28.19
N ASN A 663 -22.26 9.93 -29.28
CA ASN A 663 -23.41 10.81 -29.43
C ASN A 663 -24.45 10.55 -28.34
N SER A 664 -24.83 9.29 -28.16
CA SER A 664 -25.83 8.89 -27.17
C SER A 664 -25.39 9.26 -25.76
N LEU A 665 -24.10 9.11 -25.44
CA LEU A 665 -23.56 9.45 -24.13
C LEU A 665 -23.60 10.95 -23.86
N ILE A 666 -23.18 11.77 -24.82
CA ILE A 666 -23.19 13.24 -24.69
C ILE A 666 -24.63 13.76 -24.57
N GLU A 667 -25.54 13.26 -25.40
CA GLU A 667 -26.96 13.64 -25.32
C GLU A 667 -27.58 13.26 -23.99
N LEU A 668 -27.29 12.06 -23.49
CA LEU A 668 -27.77 11.61 -22.19
C LEU A 668 -27.23 12.50 -21.07
N TYR A 669 -25.96 12.90 -21.14
CA TYR A 669 -25.34 13.82 -20.18
C TYR A 669 -26.06 15.16 -20.17
N ILE A 670 -26.22 15.77 -21.35
CA ILE A 670 -26.90 17.06 -21.50
C ILE A 670 -28.34 16.96 -21.00
N ALA A 671 -29.03 15.85 -21.29
CA ALA A 671 -30.41 15.63 -20.89
C ALA A 671 -30.59 15.62 -19.36
N TYR A 672 -29.74 14.91 -18.63
CA TYR A 672 -29.88 14.82 -17.17
C TYR A 672 -29.44 16.08 -16.43
N PHE A 673 -28.41 16.76 -16.91
CA PHE A 673 -27.81 17.88 -16.19
C PHE A 673 -28.19 19.25 -16.74
N ASN A 674 -28.87 19.30 -17.90
CA ASN A 674 -29.15 20.52 -18.66
C ASN A 674 -27.89 21.38 -18.87
N ARG A 675 -26.78 20.71 -19.19
CA ARG A 675 -25.44 21.26 -19.17
C ARG A 675 -24.56 20.56 -20.20
N VAL A 676 -23.73 21.31 -20.94
CA VAL A 676 -22.70 20.66 -21.79
C VAL A 676 -21.71 19.90 -20.91
N PRO A 677 -21.25 18.70 -21.31
CA PRO A 677 -20.21 18.03 -20.56
C PRO A 677 -18.91 18.82 -20.62
N ASP A 678 -18.11 18.76 -19.57
CA ASP A 678 -16.68 19.12 -19.65
C ASP A 678 -15.86 17.91 -20.11
N ALA A 679 -14.61 18.15 -20.51
CA ALA A 679 -13.76 17.12 -21.09
C ALA A 679 -13.43 15.99 -20.10
N GLU A 680 -13.18 16.34 -18.85
CA GLU A 680 -12.86 15.36 -17.81
C GLU A 680 -14.08 14.52 -17.43
N GLY A 681 -15.25 15.16 -17.23
CA GLY A 681 -16.49 14.47 -16.96
C GLY A 681 -16.90 13.56 -18.12
N LEU A 682 -16.83 14.02 -19.36
CA LEU A 682 -17.08 13.17 -20.53
C LEU A 682 -16.08 12.01 -20.62
N GLY A 683 -14.80 12.29 -20.38
CA GLY A 683 -13.73 11.29 -20.38
C GLY A 683 -13.96 10.17 -19.37
N TYR A 684 -14.44 10.49 -18.17
CA TYR A 684 -14.83 9.50 -17.16
C TYR A 684 -15.93 8.57 -17.69
N TRP A 685 -17.01 9.13 -18.24
CA TRP A 685 -18.13 8.32 -18.71
C TRP A 685 -17.83 7.51 -19.98
N ILE A 686 -16.92 8.00 -20.84
CA ILE A 686 -16.35 7.19 -21.92
C ILE A 686 -15.62 5.97 -21.33
N GLY A 687 -14.85 6.16 -20.26
CA GLY A 687 -14.17 5.09 -19.53
C GLY A 687 -15.15 4.05 -18.98
N GLU A 688 -16.23 4.49 -18.32
CA GLU A 688 -17.27 3.61 -17.78
C GLU A 688 -17.97 2.78 -18.87
N LEU A 689 -18.29 3.40 -20.01
CA LEU A 689 -18.91 2.71 -21.15
C LEU A 689 -17.96 1.64 -21.72
N LYS A 690 -16.66 1.97 -21.85
CA LYS A 690 -15.63 0.99 -22.27
C LYS A 690 -15.37 -0.10 -21.24
N GLY A 691 -15.57 0.21 -19.96
CA GLY A 691 -15.53 -0.73 -18.85
C GLY A 691 -16.70 -1.72 -18.83
N GLY A 692 -17.64 -1.60 -19.76
CA GLY A 692 -18.73 -2.54 -19.94
C GLY A 692 -20.06 -2.10 -19.34
N LYS A 693 -20.15 -0.90 -18.74
CA LYS A 693 -21.46 -0.36 -18.33
C LYS A 693 -22.31 -0.05 -19.55
N SER A 694 -23.59 -0.37 -19.48
CA SER A 694 -24.58 0.04 -20.47
C SER A 694 -24.95 1.52 -20.32
N LEU A 695 -25.46 2.13 -21.41
CA LEU A 695 -26.00 3.49 -21.36
C LEU A 695 -27.18 3.62 -20.38
N GLU A 696 -27.93 2.54 -20.17
CA GLU A 696 -29.01 2.45 -19.19
C GLU A 696 -28.48 2.56 -17.75
N GLU A 697 -27.40 1.85 -17.42
CA GLU A 697 -26.76 1.93 -16.11
C GLU A 697 -26.10 3.30 -15.88
N ILE A 698 -25.52 3.88 -16.93
CA ILE A 698 -24.99 5.25 -16.90
C ILE A 698 -26.13 6.25 -16.69
N GLY A 699 -27.25 6.10 -17.41
CA GLY A 699 -28.45 6.92 -17.23
C GLY A 699 -29.01 6.84 -15.80
N GLN A 700 -29.03 5.65 -15.21
CA GLN A 700 -29.39 5.49 -13.79
C GLN A 700 -28.42 6.21 -12.86
N SER A 701 -27.12 6.17 -13.16
CA SER A 701 -26.10 6.91 -12.41
C SER A 701 -26.31 8.43 -12.54
N PHE A 702 -26.66 8.92 -13.73
CA PHE A 702 -26.96 10.34 -13.95
C PHE A 702 -28.21 10.77 -13.21
N TYR A 703 -29.26 9.96 -13.22
CA TYR A 703 -30.46 10.23 -12.43
C TYR A 703 -30.13 10.36 -10.94
N ASN A 704 -29.35 9.42 -10.40
CA ASN A 704 -28.95 9.44 -8.99
C ASN A 704 -28.13 10.69 -8.66
N ALA A 705 -27.21 11.11 -9.54
CA ALA A 705 -26.45 12.35 -9.39
C ALA A 705 -27.37 13.58 -9.49
N ALA A 706 -28.30 13.59 -10.44
CA ALA A 706 -29.22 14.70 -10.65
C ALA A 706 -30.13 14.95 -9.44
N LEU A 707 -30.50 13.89 -8.69
CA LEU A 707 -31.21 14.01 -7.42
C LEU A 707 -30.42 14.76 -6.33
N GLN A 708 -29.08 14.65 -6.34
CA GLN A 708 -28.22 15.36 -5.39
C GLN A 708 -28.15 16.86 -5.70
N PHE A 709 -28.44 17.25 -6.95
CA PHE A 709 -28.44 18.62 -7.43
C PHE A 709 -29.84 19.09 -7.81
N SER A 710 -30.87 18.69 -7.04
CA SER A 710 -32.28 18.98 -7.31
C SER A 710 -32.60 20.47 -7.51
N ASN A 711 -31.88 21.37 -6.83
CA ASN A 711 -32.01 22.82 -6.98
C ASN A 711 -31.60 23.32 -8.39
N LEU A 712 -30.76 22.56 -9.09
CA LEU A 712 -30.23 22.91 -10.41
C LEU A 712 -30.95 22.15 -11.53
N THR A 713 -31.21 20.88 -11.30
CA THR A 713 -31.77 19.97 -12.32
C THR A 713 -33.30 19.87 -12.26
N GLY A 714 -33.90 20.20 -11.12
CA GLY A 714 -35.32 20.07 -10.84
C GLY A 714 -35.76 18.65 -10.45
N TYR A 715 -34.91 17.64 -10.56
CA TYR A 715 -35.28 16.26 -10.21
C TYR A 715 -35.37 16.09 -8.70
N THR A 716 -36.47 15.50 -8.22
CA THR A 716 -36.64 15.14 -6.81
C THR A 716 -37.07 13.70 -6.67
N SER A 717 -36.71 13.07 -5.55
CA SER A 717 -37.07 11.68 -5.26
C SER A 717 -38.57 11.50 -5.02
N SER A 718 -39.27 12.58 -4.63
CA SER A 718 -40.72 12.59 -4.37
C SER A 718 -41.57 12.92 -5.62
N MET A 719 -40.95 13.29 -6.74
CA MET A 719 -41.67 13.65 -7.97
C MET A 719 -42.44 12.43 -8.50
N ASN A 720 -43.71 12.59 -8.87
CA ASN A 720 -44.49 11.52 -9.51
C ASN A 720 -44.08 11.33 -10.99
N ASN A 721 -44.57 10.27 -11.64
CA ASN A 721 -44.20 9.95 -13.03
C ASN A 721 -44.61 11.04 -14.02
N ALA A 722 -45.79 11.64 -13.85
CA ALA A 722 -46.28 12.69 -14.75
C ALA A 722 -45.40 13.96 -14.67
N ASP A 723 -45.00 14.35 -13.47
CA ASP A 723 -44.15 15.52 -13.26
C ASP A 723 -42.71 15.26 -13.71
N PHE A 724 -42.22 14.02 -13.57
CA PHE A 724 -40.94 13.61 -14.14
C PHE A 724 -40.93 13.74 -15.67
N VAL A 725 -41.98 13.26 -16.35
CA VAL A 725 -42.11 13.40 -17.81
C VAL A 725 -42.15 14.86 -18.22
N LYS A 726 -42.94 15.71 -17.56
CA LYS A 726 -43.01 17.15 -17.87
C LYS A 726 -41.63 17.82 -17.75
N LEU A 727 -40.87 17.50 -16.71
CA LEU A 727 -39.52 18.04 -16.52
C LEU A 727 -38.57 17.62 -17.66
N VAL A 728 -38.62 16.35 -18.07
CA VAL A 728 -37.82 15.86 -19.20
C VAL A 728 -38.20 16.58 -20.51
N TYR A 729 -39.48 16.79 -20.79
CA TYR A 729 -39.92 17.56 -21.96
C TYR A 729 -39.38 18.99 -21.98
N ALA A 730 -39.43 19.68 -20.84
CA ALA A 730 -38.97 21.05 -20.73
C ALA A 730 -37.44 21.16 -20.84
N ASN A 731 -36.70 20.39 -20.06
CA ASN A 731 -35.25 20.53 -19.93
C ASN A 731 -34.48 19.86 -21.07
N VAL A 732 -34.97 18.71 -21.55
CA VAL A 732 -34.27 17.89 -22.54
C VAL A 732 -34.70 18.26 -23.95
N LEU A 733 -36.01 18.18 -24.21
CA LEU A 733 -36.58 18.32 -25.56
C LEU A 733 -36.88 19.77 -25.95
N GLY A 734 -36.68 20.74 -25.05
CA GLY A 734 -36.99 22.16 -25.29
C GLY A 734 -38.48 22.44 -25.49
N ARG A 735 -39.35 21.47 -25.19
CA ARG A 735 -40.80 21.58 -25.36
C ARG A 735 -41.40 22.26 -24.13
N THR A 736 -41.44 23.58 -24.18
CA THR A 736 -41.95 24.45 -23.11
C THR A 736 -43.25 25.15 -23.51
N GLY A 737 -44.03 25.61 -22.54
CA GLY A 737 -45.31 26.33 -22.76
C GLY A 737 -46.48 25.73 -21.97
N SER A 738 -47.59 26.47 -21.86
CA SER A 738 -48.74 26.08 -21.02
C SER A 738 -49.50 24.84 -21.50
N SER A 739 -49.25 24.38 -22.72
CA SER A 739 -49.91 23.22 -23.35
C SER A 739 -48.94 22.09 -23.73
N ALA A 740 -47.68 22.15 -23.31
CA ALA A 740 -46.66 21.14 -23.60
C ALA A 740 -46.08 20.55 -22.30
N PRO A 741 -45.86 19.22 -22.23
CA PRO A 741 -46.32 18.19 -23.17
C PRO A 741 -47.85 17.99 -23.16
N PRO A 742 -48.47 17.60 -24.30
CA PRO A 742 -49.87 17.17 -24.33
C PRO A 742 -50.14 16.04 -23.34
N GLN A 743 -51.35 16.01 -22.75
CA GLN A 743 -51.73 14.97 -21.80
C GLN A 743 -51.54 13.52 -22.33
N PRO A 744 -51.85 13.20 -23.61
CA PRO A 744 -51.58 11.88 -24.16
C PRO A 744 -50.10 11.47 -24.12
N ASP A 745 -49.18 12.42 -24.33
CA ASP A 745 -47.74 12.15 -24.27
C ASP A 745 -47.32 11.88 -22.81
N ILE A 746 -47.84 12.65 -21.85
CA ILE A 746 -47.61 12.43 -20.42
C ILE A 746 -48.08 11.03 -20.01
N ASP A 747 -49.31 10.67 -20.40
CA ASP A 747 -49.92 9.39 -20.04
C ASP A 747 -49.11 8.23 -20.63
N PHE A 748 -48.66 8.33 -21.89
CA PHE A 748 -47.84 7.32 -22.54
C PHE A 748 -46.53 7.06 -21.79
N TRP A 749 -45.73 8.09 -21.55
CA TRP A 749 -44.42 7.93 -20.89
C TRP A 749 -44.55 7.57 -19.41
N ALA A 750 -45.54 8.12 -18.71
CA ALA A 750 -45.81 7.77 -17.32
C ALA A 750 -46.29 6.32 -17.16
N HIS A 751 -47.00 5.78 -18.16
CA HIS A 751 -47.39 4.38 -18.21
C HIS A 751 -46.20 3.44 -18.38
N ASN A 752 -45.22 3.79 -19.23
CA ASN A 752 -43.97 3.01 -19.35
C ASN A 752 -43.24 2.88 -18.01
N LEU A 753 -43.16 3.98 -17.24
CA LEU A 753 -42.59 3.97 -15.89
C LEU A 753 -43.41 3.12 -14.92
N ALA A 754 -44.75 3.21 -14.98
CA ALA A 754 -45.64 2.48 -14.06
C ALA A 754 -45.61 0.97 -14.28
N ASN A 755 -45.46 0.52 -15.53
CA ASN A 755 -45.39 -0.89 -15.89
C ASN A 755 -43.96 -1.47 -15.82
N GLY A 756 -42.95 -0.66 -15.49
CA GLY A 756 -41.55 -1.09 -15.48
C GLY A 756 -40.96 -1.34 -16.87
N THR A 757 -41.59 -0.83 -17.93
CA THR A 757 -41.02 -0.84 -19.30
C THR A 757 -39.79 0.05 -19.38
N ASP A 758 -39.83 1.20 -18.69
CA ASP A 758 -38.70 2.09 -18.50
C ASP A 758 -38.49 2.32 -17.01
N THR A 759 -37.24 2.54 -16.61
CA THR A 759 -36.89 3.13 -15.32
C THR A 759 -36.71 4.64 -15.50
N ARG A 760 -36.60 5.39 -14.39
CA ARG A 760 -36.20 6.80 -14.49
C ARG A 760 -34.82 6.97 -15.11
N GLY A 761 -33.93 5.99 -14.94
CA GLY A 761 -32.62 5.91 -15.57
C GLY A 761 -32.66 5.67 -17.08
N SER A 762 -33.59 4.84 -17.58
CA SER A 762 -33.68 4.48 -19.00
C SER A 762 -34.62 5.38 -19.82
N LEU A 763 -35.66 5.97 -19.20
CA LEU A 763 -36.72 6.69 -19.92
C LEU A 763 -36.17 7.82 -20.81
N ILE A 764 -35.20 8.60 -20.30
CA ILE A 764 -34.63 9.72 -21.05
C ILE A 764 -33.96 9.24 -22.34
N LYS A 765 -33.24 8.11 -22.30
CA LYS A 765 -32.65 7.49 -23.51
C LYS A 765 -33.74 7.10 -24.52
N THR A 766 -34.81 6.46 -24.05
CA THR A 766 -35.95 6.07 -24.90
C THR A 766 -36.63 7.29 -25.53
N MET A 767 -36.80 8.37 -24.77
CA MET A 767 -37.36 9.63 -25.25
C MET A 767 -36.47 10.36 -26.25
N LEU A 768 -35.14 10.37 -26.04
CA LEU A 768 -34.18 10.93 -27.01
C LEU A 768 -34.24 10.18 -28.34
N SER A 769 -34.25 8.86 -28.31
CA SER A 769 -34.40 8.02 -29.51
C SER A 769 -35.71 8.32 -30.26
N ALA A 770 -36.82 8.44 -29.53
CA ALA A 770 -38.11 8.82 -30.12
C ALA A 770 -38.08 10.24 -30.72
N ALA A 771 -37.47 11.21 -30.05
CA ALA A 771 -37.36 12.59 -30.53
C ALA A 771 -36.57 12.69 -31.84
N HIS A 772 -35.47 11.94 -31.97
CA HIS A 772 -34.67 11.88 -33.20
C HIS A 772 -35.43 11.31 -34.40
N SER A 773 -36.44 10.47 -34.18
CA SER A 773 -37.28 9.93 -35.27
C SER A 773 -38.10 10.99 -36.00
N PHE A 774 -38.25 12.20 -35.41
CA PHE A 774 -38.95 13.33 -36.03
C PHE A 774 -38.06 14.18 -36.94
N LYS A 775 -36.78 13.83 -37.16
CA LYS A 775 -35.90 14.58 -38.06
C LYS A 775 -36.54 14.79 -39.45
N GLY A 776 -36.63 16.04 -39.88
CA GLY A 776 -37.26 16.41 -41.16
C GLY A 776 -38.79 16.50 -41.14
N ASP A 777 -39.45 16.23 -40.00
CA ASP A 777 -40.88 16.47 -39.82
C ASP A 777 -41.19 17.98 -39.82
N ALA A 778 -42.25 18.38 -40.52
CA ALA A 778 -42.60 19.79 -40.72
C ALA A 778 -43.06 20.49 -39.43
N GLN A 779 -43.57 19.75 -38.45
CA GLN A 779 -44.09 20.28 -37.19
C GLN A 779 -43.10 20.09 -36.03
N TRP A 780 -42.39 18.96 -36.00
CA TRP A 780 -41.57 18.54 -34.85
C TRP A 780 -40.09 18.34 -35.17
N GLY A 781 -39.66 18.48 -36.42
CA GLY A 781 -38.26 18.29 -36.81
C GLY A 781 -37.27 19.20 -36.08
N TRP A 782 -37.73 20.38 -35.66
CA TRP A 782 -36.94 21.32 -34.87
C TRP A 782 -36.45 20.74 -33.53
N VAL A 783 -37.15 19.75 -32.95
CA VAL A 783 -36.72 19.10 -31.70
C VAL A 783 -35.46 18.27 -31.94
N ALA A 784 -35.44 17.50 -33.03
CA ALA A 784 -34.25 16.75 -33.44
C ALA A 784 -33.10 17.71 -33.80
N ASP A 785 -33.40 18.80 -34.51
CA ASP A 785 -32.39 19.84 -34.82
C ASP A 785 -31.80 20.49 -33.55
N LEU A 786 -32.63 20.75 -32.54
CA LEU A 786 -32.16 21.26 -31.23
C LEU A 786 -31.23 20.27 -30.54
N LEU A 787 -31.54 18.97 -30.56
CA LEU A 787 -30.72 17.94 -29.93
C LEU A 787 -29.38 17.80 -30.67
N ASP A 788 -29.39 17.77 -32.00
CA ASP A 788 -28.19 17.74 -32.84
C ASP A 788 -27.28 18.95 -32.55
N ASN A 789 -27.85 20.14 -32.42
CA ASN A 789 -27.11 21.36 -32.11
C ASN A 789 -26.53 21.34 -30.70
N LYS A 790 -27.28 20.82 -29.70
CA LYS A 790 -26.78 20.66 -28.32
C LYS A 790 -25.62 19.67 -28.28
N LEU A 791 -25.74 18.57 -29.03
CA LEU A 791 -24.69 17.57 -29.19
C LEU A 791 -23.44 18.18 -29.85
N GLU A 792 -23.59 18.96 -30.92
CA GLU A 792 -22.49 19.63 -31.62
C GLU A 792 -21.73 20.58 -30.69
N VAL A 793 -22.45 21.43 -29.94
CA VAL A 793 -21.85 22.36 -29.00
C VAL A 793 -21.16 21.63 -27.85
N GLY A 794 -21.79 20.58 -27.30
CA GLY A 794 -21.21 19.74 -26.26
C GLY A 794 -19.91 19.05 -26.70
N LYS A 795 -19.90 18.49 -27.92
CA LYS A 795 -18.68 17.93 -28.53
C LYS A 795 -17.61 18.99 -28.74
N THR A 796 -17.99 20.17 -29.24
CA THR A 796 -17.05 21.26 -29.47
C THR A 796 -16.35 21.67 -28.19
N PHE A 797 -17.12 21.83 -27.10
CA PHE A 797 -16.59 22.19 -25.79
C PHE A 797 -15.70 21.09 -25.17
N ALA A 798 -16.23 19.86 -25.07
CA ALA A 798 -15.58 18.78 -24.33
C ALA A 798 -14.51 18.03 -25.12
N VAL A 799 -14.73 17.82 -26.43
CA VAL A 799 -13.85 17.01 -27.28
C VAL A 799 -12.96 17.90 -28.12
N GLY A 800 -13.55 18.83 -28.87
CA GLY A 800 -12.83 19.70 -29.78
C GLY A 800 -11.82 20.59 -29.06
N TYR A 801 -12.25 21.26 -27.98
CA TYR A 801 -11.41 22.12 -27.18
C TYR A 801 -10.87 21.48 -25.90
N GLY A 802 -11.38 20.32 -25.48
CA GLY A 802 -10.87 19.62 -24.29
C GLY A 802 -11.09 20.38 -22.98
N LEU A 803 -12.11 21.23 -22.88
CA LEU A 803 -12.21 22.19 -21.77
C LEU A 803 -12.80 21.60 -20.49
N THR A 804 -12.19 21.93 -19.35
CA THR A 804 -12.74 21.72 -18.00
C THR A 804 -12.46 22.93 -17.12
N TYR A 805 -13.48 23.55 -16.55
CA TYR A 805 -13.30 24.67 -15.60
C TYR A 805 -12.65 24.19 -14.31
N LEU A 806 -11.78 25.01 -13.70
CA LEU A 806 -11.02 24.62 -12.52
C LEU A 806 -11.86 24.41 -11.26
N ASN A 807 -13.03 25.04 -11.18
CA ASN A 807 -13.93 24.89 -10.05
C ASN A 807 -15.30 24.37 -10.51
N GLY A 808 -15.93 23.55 -9.66
CA GLY A 808 -17.18 22.87 -10.00
C GLY A 808 -18.36 23.82 -10.17
N ALA A 809 -18.41 24.93 -9.42
CA ALA A 809 -19.48 25.92 -9.51
C ALA A 809 -19.50 26.61 -10.90
N ASP A 810 -18.33 26.99 -11.40
CA ASP A 810 -18.16 27.59 -12.73
C ASP A 810 -18.41 26.56 -13.82
N SER A 811 -17.93 25.32 -13.66
CA SER A 811 -18.27 24.23 -14.60
C SER A 811 -19.78 24.08 -14.73
N VAL A 812 -20.53 24.14 -13.62
CA VAL A 812 -21.99 24.07 -13.62
C VAL A 812 -22.60 25.30 -14.29
N ALA A 813 -22.30 26.50 -13.79
CA ALA A 813 -22.93 27.74 -14.22
C ALA A 813 -22.67 28.02 -15.71
N HIS A 814 -21.42 27.94 -16.16
CA HIS A 814 -21.06 28.22 -17.56
C HIS A 814 -21.57 27.11 -18.48
N GLY A 815 -21.46 25.85 -18.08
CA GLY A 815 -21.97 24.75 -18.91
C GLY A 815 -23.48 24.83 -19.14
N MET A 816 -24.25 25.26 -18.13
CA MET A 816 -25.70 25.45 -18.24
C MET A 816 -26.02 26.66 -19.12
N ALA A 817 -25.26 27.76 -18.97
CA ALA A 817 -25.41 28.94 -19.81
C ALA A 817 -25.14 28.63 -21.29
N ILE A 818 -24.10 27.84 -21.59
CA ILE A 818 -23.79 27.38 -22.94
C ILE A 818 -24.94 26.52 -23.48
N ALA A 819 -25.39 25.52 -22.73
CA ALA A 819 -26.48 24.62 -23.17
C ALA A 819 -27.80 25.38 -23.41
N ALA A 820 -28.11 26.38 -22.58
CA ALA A 820 -29.33 27.20 -22.70
C ALA A 820 -29.29 28.17 -23.89
N ALA A 821 -28.10 28.54 -24.37
CA ALA A 821 -27.95 29.42 -25.52
C ALA A 821 -28.12 28.71 -26.88
N VAL A 822 -28.19 27.37 -26.89
CA VAL A 822 -28.38 26.57 -28.10
C VAL A 822 -29.84 26.65 -28.56
N LYS A 823 -30.05 26.91 -29.86
CA LYS A 823 -31.36 26.90 -30.51
C LYS A 823 -31.43 25.82 -31.58
N ALA A 824 -32.65 25.50 -32.03
CA ALA A 824 -32.87 24.52 -33.10
C ALA A 824 -32.25 24.95 -34.44
N ASP A 825 -32.13 26.25 -34.68
CA ASP A 825 -31.64 26.85 -35.92
C ASP A 825 -30.31 27.60 -35.79
N ASP A 826 -29.73 27.68 -34.58
CA ASP A 826 -28.53 28.47 -34.31
C ASP A 826 -27.72 27.99 -33.09
N THR A 827 -26.42 27.83 -33.28
CA THR A 827 -25.43 27.53 -32.22
C THR A 827 -24.52 28.72 -31.88
N SER A 828 -24.60 29.81 -32.65
CA SER A 828 -23.63 30.91 -32.62
C SER A 828 -23.52 31.58 -31.25
N ALA A 829 -24.65 31.78 -30.57
CA ALA A 829 -24.67 32.35 -29.22
C ALA A 829 -23.97 31.45 -28.20
N ALA A 830 -24.18 30.13 -28.29
CA ALA A 830 -23.54 29.16 -27.41
C ALA A 830 -22.04 29.06 -27.67
N ILE A 831 -21.61 28.99 -28.94
CA ILE A 831 -20.18 29.00 -29.31
C ILE A 831 -19.49 30.29 -28.83
N LYS A 832 -20.16 31.44 -28.94
CA LYS A 832 -19.63 32.71 -28.43
C LYS A 832 -19.40 32.69 -26.91
N LEU A 833 -20.25 31.99 -26.15
CA LEU A 833 -20.08 31.83 -24.70
C LEU A 833 -18.90 30.93 -24.31
N ILE A 834 -18.46 30.02 -25.20
CA ILE A 834 -17.25 29.22 -25.00
C ILE A 834 -15.99 30.13 -24.98
N GLY A 835 -16.00 31.20 -25.78
CA GLY A 835 -14.97 32.24 -25.74
C GLY A 835 -13.62 31.85 -26.35
N ILE A 836 -13.54 30.74 -27.08
CA ILE A 836 -12.32 30.26 -27.73
C ILE A 836 -12.38 30.53 -29.24
N THR A 837 -11.31 31.10 -29.79
CA THR A 837 -11.25 31.52 -31.21
C THR A 837 -10.23 30.76 -32.05
N ASP A 838 -9.43 29.88 -31.44
CA ASP A 838 -8.52 29.01 -32.17
C ASP A 838 -9.23 27.76 -32.72
N THR A 839 -8.57 27.06 -33.65
CA THR A 839 -9.11 25.86 -34.29
C THR A 839 -9.20 24.71 -33.27
N ALA A 840 -10.35 24.03 -33.22
CA ALA A 840 -10.52 22.83 -32.39
C ALA A 840 -9.45 21.77 -32.70
N MET A 841 -9.00 21.05 -31.67
CA MET A 841 -7.86 20.11 -31.71
C MET A 841 -8.16 18.75 -32.37
N GLY A 842 -9.33 18.65 -33.00
CA GLY A 842 -9.84 17.46 -33.68
C GLY A 842 -11.31 17.23 -33.37
N VAL A 843 -12.16 17.45 -34.38
CA VAL A 843 -13.52 16.89 -34.47
C VAL A 843 -13.64 16.27 -35.86
#